data_AF-A9B2G5-F1
#
_entry.id   AF-A9B2G5-F1
#
_cell.length_a   1.000
_cell.length_b   1.000
_cell.length_c   1.000
_cell.angle_alpha   90.00
_cell.angle_beta   90.00
_cell.angle_gamma   90.00
#
_symmetry.space_group_name_H-M   'P 1'
#
loop_
_entity.id
_entity.type
_entity.pdbx_description
1 polymer ?
#
loop_
_entity_poly.entity_id
_entity_poly.type
_entity_poly.pdbx_seq_one_letter_code
_entity_poly.pdbx_strand_id
1 'polypeptide(L)'
;MQPLEFVRKWRGIQVNERRAYYEHFTDLCSLVGAKTPLEEDPTGTFYTFEAGVTKLNGGKGWADVWKKGYFAIEYKGKHGNLNRAYDQLLQYREALLNPPLLIVSDLDSLVIHTNFTNTVKKVTTLTLDETLTRNGLDTIRSIFYAPDTFRSPVTPERVTEEVAAKFARLAQLITRYEKHTSPQEIAHFLTRLLFCLFAEDVNLLPKDIFSRLVTQTRGKSSAFAAQLSQLFNVMTTGGWFGIEEIRHFNGSLFDNATVLPMDSEALDILVDICSYDWSSIEPAIFGTLFERSLDPAKRKQLGAHYTSKDDILLLVEPVVIQPLREEWSKQEQVIEGLVTQRNETVGNDVTKINRQIEFHINTFLHKLRSIKVLDPACGSGNFLYIALKLLLDLEKDVIRFGADAGLPLQIPQVNPEQFLGMEVNAYAHELAQITIWIGYIQWMKENGFGNLSEPILKSLKTIHRMDAILAFDADGNSIEPAWPQADYIIGNPPFLGGNKIRQELGDGYVDALFSRYADRVPAFADLVCYWFEKARAMIGSDITRRAGFIATNSIRGGSNRKVLERIKTSGDIFMGWSDRPWILNGAAVRVSMVGFDKGEEIIHSLNGMIVQSINANLTQDIDTTKALILPENKNIIFGGTKKGGKFDITQGIYDVLMQSQNNPHGRPNSDVIKPWVNGQALLGKGEKRWVIDFGVDMSLEDASQYEKIFEYIKKEVYPIRINNRMESRSKHWWLHSFTAPSMRHAVATISRYIATPRVSKYRLFVWVDSNTIPDDGTYIVARDDDYFMGVLHSKIHELWALRQGTFLGVGNDPRYTPTSTFETFPFPWPPAKEPKDSPLVNAIAEAAKELVEKRDRWLNPAGATEADLKKRTLTNLYNERPTWLDLAHKKLDKAVFAAYGWPDTLTDDEILGPLLVLNHDRAAG
;
A
#
# COMPACT_ATOMS: atom_id res chain seq x y z
N MET A 1 -54.58 -15.60 -11.07
CA MET A 1 -55.16 -14.57 -11.96
C MET A 1 -54.54 -14.73 -13.35
N GLN A 2 -55.26 -14.57 -14.46
CA GLN A 2 -54.63 -14.61 -15.80
C GLN A 2 -53.92 -13.28 -16.11
N PRO A 3 -52.77 -13.26 -16.82
CA PRO A 3 -52.01 -12.03 -17.09
C PRO A 3 -52.83 -10.93 -17.77
N LEU A 4 -53.70 -11.29 -18.73
CA LEU A 4 -54.55 -10.32 -19.42
C LEU A 4 -55.58 -9.66 -18.47
N GLU A 5 -56.06 -10.39 -17.47
CA GLU A 5 -56.97 -9.87 -16.46
C GLU A 5 -56.24 -8.88 -15.54
N PHE A 6 -55.00 -9.20 -15.15
CA PHE A 6 -54.14 -8.34 -14.32
C PHE A 6 -53.92 -6.97 -15.00
N VAL A 7 -53.47 -6.97 -16.25
CA VAL A 7 -53.21 -5.73 -17.00
C VAL A 7 -54.49 -4.90 -17.19
N ARG A 8 -55.62 -5.55 -17.53
CA ARG A 8 -56.90 -4.84 -17.69
C ARG A 8 -57.36 -4.17 -16.39
N LYS A 9 -57.22 -4.86 -15.25
CA LYS A 9 -57.61 -4.33 -13.94
C LYS A 9 -56.79 -3.10 -13.57
N TRP A 10 -55.46 -3.20 -13.62
CA TRP A 10 -54.58 -2.13 -13.11
C TRP A 10 -54.43 -0.94 -14.07
N ARG A 11 -54.59 -1.16 -15.38
CA ARG A 11 -54.63 -0.07 -16.36
C ARG A 11 -55.83 0.86 -16.15
N GLY A 12 -56.99 0.31 -15.76
CA GLY A 12 -58.25 1.06 -15.59
C GLY A 12 -58.49 1.69 -14.22
N ILE A 13 -57.60 1.46 -13.24
CA ILE A 13 -57.78 1.91 -11.86
C ILE A 13 -57.39 3.40 -11.69
N GLN A 14 -58.23 4.14 -10.95
CA GLN A 14 -58.02 5.56 -10.54
C GLN A 14 -58.09 5.78 -9.02
N VAL A 15 -58.03 4.71 -8.21
CA VAL A 15 -58.18 4.79 -6.74
C VAL A 15 -56.93 5.33 -6.03
N ASN A 16 -57.15 5.83 -4.81
CA ASN A 16 -56.12 6.43 -3.94
C ASN A 16 -55.10 5.39 -3.42
N GLU A 17 -53.83 5.78 -3.36
CA GLU A 17 -52.63 4.94 -3.16
C GLU A 17 -52.74 3.89 -2.05
N ARG A 18 -53.17 4.29 -0.85
CA ARG A 18 -53.12 3.45 0.36
C ARG A 18 -54.07 2.24 0.33
N ARG A 19 -55.14 2.28 -0.47
CA ARG A 19 -56.06 1.13 -0.64
C ARG A 19 -55.68 0.25 -1.83
N ALA A 20 -54.92 0.77 -2.78
CA ALA A 20 -54.62 0.10 -4.04
C ALA A 20 -53.44 -0.88 -3.93
N TYR A 21 -52.41 -0.58 -3.14
CA TYR A 21 -51.20 -1.41 -3.14
C TYR A 21 -51.39 -2.81 -2.52
N TYR A 22 -52.22 -2.95 -1.48
CA TYR A 22 -52.54 -4.25 -0.88
C TYR A 22 -53.15 -5.20 -1.92
N GLU A 23 -54.12 -4.69 -2.68
CA GLU A 23 -54.79 -5.46 -3.71
C GLU A 23 -53.86 -5.72 -4.90
N HIS A 24 -53.06 -4.73 -5.32
CA HIS A 24 -52.08 -4.88 -6.39
C HIS A 24 -51.06 -5.98 -6.09
N PHE A 25 -50.50 -5.95 -4.89
CA PHE A 25 -49.51 -6.94 -4.48
C PHE A 25 -50.13 -8.35 -4.34
N THR A 26 -51.37 -8.45 -3.86
CA THR A 26 -52.11 -9.72 -3.77
C THR A 26 -52.38 -10.30 -5.16
N ASP A 27 -52.76 -9.46 -6.12
CA ASP A 27 -52.94 -9.86 -7.51
C ASP A 27 -51.60 -10.28 -8.15
N LEU A 28 -50.51 -9.58 -7.83
CA LEU A 28 -49.16 -9.92 -8.28
C LEU A 28 -48.70 -11.29 -7.75
N CYS A 29 -49.01 -11.60 -6.48
CA CYS A 29 -48.81 -12.94 -5.92
C CYS A 29 -49.63 -13.98 -6.71
N SER A 30 -50.90 -13.69 -6.94
CA SER A 30 -51.83 -14.56 -7.69
C SER A 30 -51.46 -14.75 -9.17
N LEU A 31 -50.71 -13.81 -9.75
CA LEU A 31 -50.24 -13.85 -11.13
C LEU A 31 -49.15 -14.91 -11.32
N VAL A 32 -48.27 -15.08 -10.33
CA VAL A 32 -47.14 -16.03 -10.40
C VAL A 32 -47.31 -17.26 -9.51
N GLY A 33 -48.43 -17.35 -8.78
CA GLY A 33 -48.72 -18.43 -7.84
C GLY A 33 -47.89 -18.35 -6.55
N ALA A 34 -47.52 -17.14 -6.12
CA ALA A 34 -46.92 -16.90 -4.82
C ALA A 34 -47.98 -16.78 -3.73
N LYS A 35 -47.60 -17.16 -2.50
CA LYS A 35 -48.42 -16.92 -1.31
C LYS A 35 -48.35 -15.45 -0.91
N THR A 36 -49.44 -14.93 -0.41
CA THR A 36 -49.52 -13.59 0.18
C THR A 36 -48.85 -13.58 1.57
N PRO A 37 -48.52 -12.39 2.15
CA PRO A 37 -47.91 -12.31 3.47
C PRO A 37 -48.70 -13.06 4.56
N LEU A 38 -50.03 -12.87 4.60
CA LEU A 38 -50.91 -13.52 5.58
C LEU A 38 -51.03 -15.04 5.40
N GLU A 39 -50.83 -15.56 4.18
CA GLU A 39 -50.89 -17.00 3.89
C GLU A 39 -49.59 -17.74 4.19
N GLU A 40 -48.45 -17.06 4.05
CA GLU A 40 -47.12 -17.64 4.26
C GLU A 40 -46.58 -17.38 5.66
N ASP A 41 -46.84 -16.20 6.22
CA ASP A 41 -46.40 -15.79 7.56
C ASP A 41 -47.50 -14.98 8.28
N PRO A 42 -48.47 -15.67 8.92
CA PRO A 42 -49.52 -15.02 9.69
C PRO A 42 -49.00 -14.17 10.87
N THR A 43 -47.74 -14.37 11.28
CA THR A 43 -47.12 -13.66 12.42
C THR A 43 -46.38 -12.39 12.02
N GLY A 44 -46.07 -12.22 10.73
CA GLY A 44 -45.32 -11.08 10.19
C GLY A 44 -43.85 -11.01 10.63
N THR A 45 -43.25 -12.14 11.02
CA THR A 45 -41.86 -12.22 11.51
C THR A 45 -40.82 -12.19 10.40
N PHE A 46 -41.16 -12.67 9.20
CA PHE A 46 -40.28 -12.70 8.03
C PHE A 46 -40.97 -12.29 6.73
N TYR A 47 -42.30 -12.16 6.69
CA TYR A 47 -43.03 -11.65 5.52
C TYR A 47 -44.30 -10.91 5.94
N THR A 48 -44.36 -9.59 5.72
CA THR A 48 -45.50 -8.77 6.16
C THR A 48 -45.79 -7.59 5.24
N PHE A 49 -47.03 -7.08 5.32
CA PHE A 49 -47.38 -5.74 4.91
C PHE A 49 -47.00 -4.74 6.01
N GLU A 50 -46.71 -3.49 5.63
CA GLU A 50 -46.35 -2.41 6.56
C GLU A 50 -45.27 -2.89 7.56
N ALA A 51 -44.06 -3.17 7.06
CA ALA A 51 -42.93 -3.53 7.92
C ALA A 51 -42.38 -2.27 8.61
N GLY A 52 -42.57 -2.18 9.93
CA GLY A 52 -42.29 -0.99 10.72
C GLY A 52 -40.81 -0.60 10.78
N VAL A 53 -40.53 0.68 10.60
CA VAL A 53 -39.23 1.36 10.72
C VAL A 53 -39.42 2.71 11.45
N THR A 54 -38.38 3.43 11.84
CA THR A 54 -38.49 4.76 12.47
C THR A 54 -38.21 5.88 11.44
N LYS A 55 -39.06 6.91 11.32
CA LYS A 55 -38.90 8.07 10.38
C LYS A 55 -38.17 9.26 11.01
N LEU A 56 -37.62 10.10 10.13
CA LEU A 56 -36.99 11.42 10.36
C LEU A 56 -37.76 12.40 11.27
N ASN A 57 -39.09 12.28 11.43
CA ASN A 57 -39.88 13.21 12.25
C ASN A 57 -40.41 12.57 13.56
N GLY A 58 -39.85 11.43 13.99
CA GLY A 58 -40.33 10.69 15.17
C GLY A 58 -41.63 9.87 14.91
N GLY A 59 -42.04 9.73 13.65
CA GLY A 59 -43.15 8.86 13.24
C GLY A 59 -42.68 7.46 12.82
N LYS A 60 -43.59 6.48 12.74
CA LYS A 60 -43.26 5.14 12.17
C LYS A 60 -43.16 5.20 10.63
N GLY A 61 -42.02 4.74 10.11
CA GLY A 61 -41.69 4.30 8.76
C GLY A 61 -42.29 2.96 8.45
N TRP A 62 -42.62 2.70 7.20
CA TRP A 62 -43.14 1.40 6.79
C TRP A 62 -42.61 1.14 5.38
N ALA A 63 -41.99 -0.01 5.14
CA ALA A 63 -42.00 -0.57 3.79
C ALA A 63 -43.40 -1.17 3.56
N ASP A 64 -44.02 -0.86 2.43
CA ASP A 64 -45.37 -1.35 2.15
C ASP A 64 -45.45 -2.87 2.16
N VAL A 65 -44.40 -3.53 1.64
CA VAL A 65 -44.25 -5.00 1.71
C VAL A 65 -42.79 -5.37 1.96
N TRP A 66 -42.53 -6.33 2.85
CA TRP A 66 -41.18 -6.84 3.08
C TRP A 66 -41.18 -8.36 3.26
N LYS A 67 -40.23 -9.03 2.61
CA LYS A 67 -39.93 -10.46 2.79
C LYS A 67 -38.45 -10.65 3.07
N LYS A 68 -38.12 -11.11 4.28
CA LYS A 68 -36.75 -11.32 4.78
C LYS A 68 -35.92 -12.16 3.83
N GLY A 69 -34.79 -11.64 3.38
CA GLY A 69 -33.88 -12.32 2.46
C GLY A 69 -34.32 -12.31 0.98
N TYR A 70 -35.43 -11.64 0.64
CA TYR A 70 -35.93 -11.56 -0.73
C TYR A 70 -36.05 -10.13 -1.23
N PHE A 71 -36.96 -9.34 -0.64
CA PHE A 71 -37.24 -7.99 -1.12
C PHE A 71 -37.84 -7.07 -0.04
N ALA A 72 -37.75 -5.77 -0.31
CA ALA A 72 -38.63 -4.75 0.25
C ALA A 72 -39.26 -3.96 -0.90
N ILE A 73 -40.56 -3.66 -0.79
CA ILE A 73 -41.33 -2.93 -1.80
C ILE A 73 -41.93 -1.66 -1.20
N GLU A 74 -41.77 -0.55 -1.92
CA GLU A 74 -42.41 0.73 -1.63
C GLU A 74 -43.27 1.16 -2.83
N TYR A 75 -44.55 1.43 -2.57
CA TYR A 75 -45.50 1.89 -3.57
C TYR A 75 -45.60 3.42 -3.57
N LYS A 76 -46.03 3.93 -4.73
CA LYS A 76 -46.56 5.28 -4.90
C LYS A 76 -47.87 5.19 -5.68
N GLY A 77 -48.68 6.25 -5.62
CA GLY A 77 -49.82 6.39 -6.50
C GLY A 77 -49.41 6.35 -7.98
N LYS A 78 -50.40 6.18 -8.87
CA LYS A 78 -50.18 6.10 -10.31
C LYS A 78 -49.38 7.30 -10.84
N HIS A 79 -48.29 7.05 -11.58
CA HIS A 79 -47.32 8.05 -12.02
C HIS A 79 -46.62 8.84 -10.90
N GLY A 80 -46.58 8.27 -9.70
CA GLY A 80 -45.88 8.83 -8.56
C GLY A 80 -44.36 8.81 -8.75
N ASN A 81 -43.65 9.62 -7.96
CA ASN A 81 -42.21 9.72 -8.05
C ASN A 81 -41.53 8.48 -7.43
N LEU A 82 -41.14 7.52 -8.29
CA LEU A 82 -40.47 6.28 -7.90
C LEU A 82 -39.05 6.49 -7.34
N ASN A 83 -38.34 7.54 -7.74
CA ASN A 83 -37.03 7.86 -7.15
C ASN A 83 -37.18 8.20 -5.67
N ARG A 84 -38.22 8.97 -5.31
CA ARG A 84 -38.52 9.27 -3.91
C ARG A 84 -38.86 8.01 -3.10
N ALA A 85 -39.58 7.05 -3.71
CA ALA A 85 -39.86 5.76 -3.09
C ALA A 85 -38.58 4.95 -2.85
N TYR A 86 -37.64 5.01 -3.79
CA TYR A 86 -36.38 4.30 -3.69
C TYR A 86 -35.46 4.91 -2.63
N ASP A 87 -35.38 6.25 -2.57
CA ASP A 87 -34.65 6.96 -1.51
C ASP A 87 -35.16 6.58 -0.11
N GLN A 88 -36.48 6.38 0.03
CA GLN A 88 -37.07 5.88 1.27
C GLN A 88 -36.54 4.48 1.60
N LEU A 89 -36.64 3.51 0.68
CA LEU A 89 -36.11 2.16 0.88
C LEU A 89 -34.63 2.14 1.26
N LEU A 90 -33.81 2.99 0.65
CA LEU A 90 -32.38 3.10 0.96
C LEU A 90 -32.12 3.53 2.42
N GLN A 91 -32.94 4.43 2.96
CA GLN A 91 -32.79 4.94 4.33
C GLN A 91 -33.04 3.88 5.41
N TYR A 92 -33.85 2.85 5.11
CA TYR A 92 -34.20 1.81 6.09
C TYR A 92 -33.91 0.37 5.68
N ARG A 93 -33.25 0.12 4.55
CA ARG A 93 -32.87 -1.24 4.09
C ARG A 93 -32.13 -2.06 5.15
N GLU A 94 -31.32 -1.43 5.99
CA GLU A 94 -30.55 -2.11 7.04
C GLU A 94 -31.46 -2.61 8.17
N ALA A 95 -32.45 -1.80 8.58
CA ALA A 95 -33.48 -2.22 9.52
C ALA A 95 -34.33 -3.39 8.97
N LEU A 96 -34.44 -3.48 7.65
CA LEU A 96 -35.08 -4.60 6.93
C LEU A 96 -34.14 -5.80 6.67
N LEU A 97 -32.99 -5.86 7.35
CA LEU A 97 -31.97 -6.90 7.21
C LEU A 97 -31.35 -6.99 5.81
N ASN A 98 -31.16 -5.84 5.16
CA ASN A 98 -30.55 -5.69 3.84
C ASN A 98 -31.12 -6.66 2.79
N PRO A 99 -32.42 -6.53 2.45
CA PRO A 99 -33.03 -7.41 1.47
C PRO A 99 -32.29 -7.31 0.12
N PRO A 100 -32.11 -8.42 -0.62
CA PRO A 100 -31.40 -8.44 -1.89
C PRO A 100 -32.01 -7.55 -2.98
N LEU A 101 -33.32 -7.32 -2.94
CA LEU A 101 -34.05 -6.50 -3.90
C LEU A 101 -34.77 -5.35 -3.19
N LEU A 102 -34.61 -4.13 -3.71
CA LEU A 102 -35.36 -2.95 -3.32
C LEU A 102 -36.25 -2.57 -4.50
N ILE A 103 -37.57 -2.71 -4.34
CA ILE A 103 -38.51 -2.61 -5.45
C ILE A 103 -39.40 -1.40 -5.23
N VAL A 104 -39.61 -0.60 -6.25
CA VAL A 104 -40.56 0.52 -6.21
C VAL A 104 -41.62 0.34 -7.27
N SER A 105 -42.86 0.74 -6.97
CA SER A 105 -43.96 0.59 -7.92
C SER A 105 -44.94 1.74 -7.88
N ASP A 106 -45.41 2.17 -9.06
CA ASP A 106 -46.48 3.15 -9.24
C ASP A 106 -47.77 2.49 -9.75
N LEU A 107 -47.92 1.18 -9.51
CA LEU A 107 -49.02 0.32 -10.02
C LEU A 107 -49.00 0.07 -11.53
N ASP A 108 -48.34 0.91 -12.34
CA ASP A 108 -48.14 0.70 -13.78
C ASP A 108 -46.80 0.03 -14.09
N SER A 109 -45.84 0.19 -13.19
CA SER A 109 -44.50 -0.35 -13.31
C SER A 109 -43.96 -0.90 -11.99
N LEU A 110 -43.08 -1.88 -12.07
CA LEU A 110 -42.21 -2.33 -10.98
C LEU A 110 -40.77 -2.08 -11.39
N VAL A 111 -40.06 -1.26 -10.61
CA VAL A 111 -38.63 -1.01 -10.81
C VAL A 111 -37.87 -1.76 -9.72
N ILE A 112 -37.09 -2.75 -10.14
CA ILE A 112 -36.36 -3.67 -9.26
C ILE A 112 -34.91 -3.22 -9.20
N HIS A 113 -34.47 -2.76 -8.04
CA HIS A 113 -33.08 -2.40 -7.77
C HIS A 113 -32.38 -3.52 -6.99
N THR A 114 -31.22 -3.96 -7.46
CA THR A 114 -30.40 -4.94 -6.73
C THR A 114 -29.64 -4.28 -5.58
N ASN A 115 -29.58 -4.95 -4.44
CA ASN A 115 -28.89 -4.53 -3.22
C ASN A 115 -27.92 -5.62 -2.72
N PHE A 116 -27.14 -6.19 -3.65
CA PHE A 116 -26.07 -7.14 -3.34
C PHE A 116 -24.76 -6.39 -3.06
N THR A 117 -24.00 -6.87 -2.08
CA THR A 117 -22.66 -6.37 -1.79
C THR A 117 -21.66 -6.85 -2.86
N ASN A 118 -20.70 -5.99 -3.21
CA ASN A 118 -19.58 -6.30 -4.10
C ASN A 118 -19.98 -6.74 -5.54
N THR A 119 -21.09 -6.23 -6.04
CA THR A 119 -21.52 -6.45 -7.43
C THR A 119 -22.04 -5.15 -8.03
N VAL A 120 -21.89 -5.00 -9.34
CA VAL A 120 -22.49 -3.88 -10.09
C VAL A 120 -24.00 -3.88 -9.90
N LYS A 121 -24.57 -2.71 -9.61
CA LYS A 121 -26.01 -2.55 -9.41
C LYS A 121 -26.73 -2.75 -10.75
N LYS A 122 -27.85 -3.47 -10.70
CA LYS A 122 -28.75 -3.62 -11.84
C LYS A 122 -30.13 -3.06 -11.49
N VAL A 123 -30.73 -2.39 -12.46
CA VAL A 123 -32.10 -1.93 -12.41
C VAL A 123 -32.88 -2.64 -13.50
N THR A 124 -33.98 -3.28 -13.14
CA THR A 124 -34.90 -3.93 -14.09
C THR A 124 -36.27 -3.31 -13.92
N THR A 125 -36.78 -2.68 -14.98
CA THR A 125 -38.14 -2.13 -14.99
C THR A 125 -39.07 -3.12 -15.69
N LEU A 126 -40.20 -3.42 -15.06
CA LEU A 126 -41.30 -4.19 -15.63
C LEU A 126 -42.54 -3.30 -15.68
N THR A 127 -43.01 -3.02 -16.88
CA THR A 127 -44.30 -2.38 -17.15
C THR A 127 -45.44 -3.41 -17.07
N LEU A 128 -46.68 -2.93 -16.95
CA LEU A 128 -47.85 -3.81 -17.05
C LEU A 128 -47.84 -4.67 -18.31
N ASP A 129 -47.46 -4.15 -19.48
CA ASP A 129 -47.44 -4.93 -20.72
C ASP A 129 -46.40 -6.07 -20.68
N GLU A 130 -45.26 -5.86 -20.02
CA GLU A 130 -44.24 -6.90 -19.88
C GLU A 130 -44.72 -8.08 -19.03
N THR A 131 -45.72 -7.87 -18.14
CA THR A 131 -46.36 -8.96 -17.39
C THR A 131 -47.16 -9.94 -18.27
N LEU A 132 -47.44 -9.58 -19.52
CA LEU A 132 -48.05 -10.49 -20.52
C LEU A 132 -47.03 -11.43 -21.15
N THR A 133 -45.73 -11.17 -20.97
CA THR A 133 -44.66 -11.96 -21.57
C THR A 133 -44.18 -13.05 -20.62
N ARG A 134 -43.69 -14.16 -21.18
CA ARG A 134 -43.06 -15.23 -20.38
C ARG A 134 -41.89 -14.69 -19.55
N ASN A 135 -41.06 -13.83 -20.15
CA ASN A 135 -39.90 -13.25 -19.47
C ASN A 135 -40.30 -12.37 -18.28
N GLY A 136 -41.32 -11.51 -18.44
CA GLY A 136 -41.83 -10.69 -17.35
C GLY A 136 -42.40 -11.53 -16.20
N LEU A 137 -43.18 -12.58 -16.51
CA LEU A 137 -43.69 -13.50 -15.49
C LEU A 137 -42.58 -14.27 -14.76
N ASP A 138 -41.57 -14.75 -15.49
CA ASP A 138 -40.41 -15.43 -14.90
C ASP A 138 -39.58 -14.47 -14.03
N THR A 139 -39.49 -13.20 -14.43
CA THR A 139 -38.85 -12.13 -13.62
C THR A 139 -39.61 -11.89 -12.33
N ILE A 140 -40.94 -11.73 -12.38
CA ILE A 140 -41.78 -11.57 -11.18
C ILE A 140 -41.66 -12.80 -10.28
N ARG A 141 -41.69 -14.01 -10.85
CA ARG A 141 -41.51 -15.25 -10.07
C ARG A 141 -40.16 -15.27 -9.36
N SER A 142 -39.10 -14.82 -10.01
CA SER A 142 -37.76 -14.78 -9.45
C SER A 142 -37.66 -13.85 -8.23
N ILE A 143 -38.43 -12.76 -8.17
CA ILE A 143 -38.51 -11.88 -6.99
C ILE A 143 -38.90 -12.67 -5.73
N PHE A 144 -39.87 -13.59 -5.85
CA PHE A 144 -40.42 -14.34 -4.71
C PHE A 144 -39.63 -15.59 -4.32
N TYR A 145 -38.94 -16.20 -5.28
CA TYR A 145 -38.38 -17.55 -5.11
C TYR A 145 -36.88 -17.64 -5.36
N ALA A 146 -36.29 -16.74 -6.15
CA ALA A 146 -34.88 -16.82 -6.56
C ALA A 146 -34.26 -15.43 -6.74
N PRO A 147 -34.23 -14.58 -5.70
CA PRO A 147 -33.75 -13.19 -5.81
C PRO A 147 -32.27 -13.11 -6.25
N ASP A 148 -31.47 -14.13 -5.94
CA ASP A 148 -30.06 -14.22 -6.35
C ASP A 148 -29.86 -14.27 -7.88
N THR A 149 -30.88 -14.61 -8.68
CA THR A 149 -30.74 -14.58 -10.15
C THR A 149 -30.56 -13.17 -10.71
N PHE A 150 -30.91 -12.14 -9.93
CA PHE A 150 -30.67 -10.74 -10.28
C PHE A 150 -29.22 -10.29 -10.01
N ARG A 151 -28.45 -11.07 -9.24
CA ARG A 151 -27.08 -10.73 -8.87
C ARG A 151 -26.19 -10.61 -10.11
N SER A 152 -25.43 -9.52 -10.19
CA SER A 152 -24.45 -9.36 -11.28
C SER A 152 -23.23 -10.26 -11.02
N PRO A 153 -22.73 -11.00 -12.03
CA PRO A 153 -21.46 -11.72 -11.90
C PRO A 153 -20.24 -10.78 -12.02
N VAL A 154 -20.48 -9.50 -12.32
CA VAL A 154 -19.43 -8.49 -12.52
C VAL A 154 -19.27 -7.65 -11.25
N THR A 155 -18.03 -7.49 -10.81
CA THR A 155 -17.69 -6.63 -9.66
C THR A 155 -17.32 -5.21 -10.11
N PRO A 156 -17.53 -4.20 -9.25
CA PRO A 156 -17.09 -2.82 -9.49
C PRO A 156 -15.61 -2.70 -9.87
N GLU A 157 -14.73 -3.50 -9.25
CA GLU A 157 -13.28 -3.45 -9.48
C GLU A 157 -12.94 -3.86 -10.91
N ARG A 158 -13.55 -4.94 -11.42
CA ARG A 158 -13.31 -5.42 -12.79
C ARG A 158 -13.76 -4.38 -13.83
N VAL A 159 -14.91 -3.75 -13.63
CA VAL A 159 -15.38 -2.66 -14.52
C VAL A 159 -14.41 -1.48 -14.45
N THR A 160 -14.00 -1.11 -13.24
CA THR A 160 -13.04 -0.04 -12.99
C THR A 160 -11.71 -0.27 -13.73
N GLU A 161 -11.17 -1.50 -13.70
CA GLU A 161 -9.94 -1.85 -14.41
C GLU A 161 -10.05 -1.75 -15.94
N GLU A 162 -11.16 -2.23 -16.50
CA GLU A 162 -11.44 -2.20 -17.94
C GLU A 162 -11.56 -0.77 -18.45
N VAL A 163 -12.34 0.06 -17.75
CA VAL A 163 -12.53 1.47 -18.07
C VAL A 163 -11.23 2.25 -17.91
N ALA A 164 -10.45 1.97 -16.86
CA ALA A 164 -9.15 2.60 -16.65
C ALA A 164 -8.17 2.33 -17.80
N ALA A 165 -8.21 1.13 -18.41
CA ALA A 165 -7.37 0.80 -19.56
C ALA A 165 -7.76 1.61 -20.80
N LYS A 166 -9.07 1.78 -21.05
CA LYS A 166 -9.57 2.60 -22.18
C LYS A 166 -9.24 4.07 -22.01
N PHE A 167 -9.42 4.62 -20.81
CA PHE A 167 -9.04 6.01 -20.51
C PHE A 167 -7.52 6.25 -20.61
N ALA A 168 -6.69 5.28 -20.21
CA ALA A 168 -5.25 5.37 -20.42
C ALA A 168 -4.88 5.44 -21.91
N ARG A 169 -5.55 4.66 -22.76
CA ARG A 169 -5.41 4.76 -24.22
C ARG A 169 -5.87 6.12 -24.75
N LEU A 170 -6.98 6.65 -24.23
CA LEU A 170 -7.49 7.98 -24.58
C LEU A 170 -6.45 9.07 -24.27
N ALA A 171 -5.85 9.05 -23.08
CA ALA A 171 -4.80 9.98 -22.67
C ALA A 171 -3.56 9.94 -23.60
N GLN A 172 -3.15 8.73 -23.99
CA GLN A 172 -2.03 8.54 -24.93
C GLN A 172 -2.33 9.12 -26.31
N LEU A 173 -3.55 8.98 -26.81
CA LEU A 173 -3.95 9.55 -28.10
C LEU A 173 -3.92 11.08 -28.07
N ILE A 174 -4.51 11.70 -27.04
CA ILE A 174 -4.50 13.17 -26.88
C ILE A 174 -3.05 13.71 -26.88
N THR A 175 -2.15 13.03 -26.17
CA THR A 175 -0.74 13.43 -26.07
C THR A 175 0.00 13.42 -27.42
N ARG A 176 -0.39 12.55 -28.36
CA ARG A 176 0.26 12.47 -29.69
C ARG A 176 -0.02 13.70 -30.54
N TYR A 177 -1.20 14.28 -30.39
CA TYR A 177 -1.68 15.35 -31.27
C TYR A 177 -1.29 16.74 -30.76
N GLU A 178 -1.14 16.91 -29.46
CA GLU A 178 -0.80 18.20 -28.88
C GLU A 178 0.62 18.24 -28.31
N LYS A 179 1.60 18.35 -29.21
CA LYS A 179 3.04 18.45 -28.86
C LYS A 179 3.39 19.66 -27.97
N HIS A 180 2.48 20.62 -27.84
CA HIS A 180 2.69 21.87 -27.08
C HIS A 180 1.83 21.99 -25.82
N THR A 181 0.98 21.00 -25.53
CA THR A 181 0.09 21.04 -24.38
C THR A 181 0.75 20.38 -23.18
N SER A 182 0.65 21.04 -22.03
CA SER A 182 1.27 20.52 -20.82
C SER A 182 0.56 19.25 -20.35
N PRO A 183 1.27 18.27 -19.76
CA PRO A 183 0.62 17.11 -19.14
C PRO A 183 -0.47 17.49 -18.14
N GLN A 184 -0.33 18.63 -17.47
CA GLN A 184 -1.30 19.18 -16.54
C GLN A 184 -2.63 19.54 -17.23
N GLU A 185 -2.59 20.17 -18.40
CA GLU A 185 -3.80 20.53 -19.17
C GLU A 185 -4.53 19.29 -19.69
N ILE A 186 -3.80 18.28 -20.18
CA ILE A 186 -4.37 16.99 -20.61
C ILE A 186 -5.07 16.32 -19.42
N ALA A 187 -4.41 16.30 -18.28
CA ALA A 187 -4.89 15.63 -17.10
C ALA A 187 -6.12 16.33 -16.50
N HIS A 188 -6.11 17.67 -16.47
CA HIS A 188 -7.26 18.49 -16.10
C HIS A 188 -8.47 18.24 -17.03
N PHE A 189 -8.24 18.22 -18.34
CA PHE A 189 -9.29 17.92 -19.32
C PHE A 189 -9.88 16.51 -19.15
N LEU A 190 -9.04 15.49 -19.00
CA LEU A 190 -9.49 14.10 -18.74
C LEU A 190 -10.33 14.01 -17.47
N THR A 191 -9.97 14.77 -16.44
CA THR A 191 -10.69 14.79 -15.16
C THR A 191 -12.09 15.39 -15.33
N ARG A 192 -12.27 16.40 -16.19
CA ARG A 192 -13.60 16.92 -16.55
C ARG A 192 -14.44 15.91 -17.30
N LEU A 193 -13.88 15.23 -18.31
CA LEU A 193 -14.60 14.20 -19.06
C LEU A 193 -15.13 13.12 -18.12
N LEU A 194 -14.25 12.66 -17.24
CA LEU A 194 -14.54 11.66 -16.25
C LEU A 194 -15.61 12.12 -15.24
N PHE A 195 -15.56 13.38 -14.81
CA PHE A 195 -16.59 13.94 -13.95
C PHE A 195 -17.94 14.03 -14.66
N CYS A 196 -17.98 14.39 -15.95
CA CYS A 196 -19.22 14.40 -16.74
C CYS A 196 -19.85 13.01 -16.86
N LEU A 197 -19.05 11.98 -17.13
CA LEU A 197 -19.50 10.58 -17.18
C LEU A 197 -20.11 10.15 -15.84
N PHE A 198 -19.39 10.43 -14.73
CA PHE A 198 -19.91 10.18 -13.40
C PHE A 198 -21.22 10.94 -13.14
N ALA A 199 -21.24 12.24 -13.43
CA ALA A 199 -22.34 13.13 -13.08
C ALA A 199 -23.64 12.78 -13.81
N GLU A 200 -23.60 12.34 -15.08
CA GLU A 200 -24.82 11.91 -15.77
C GLU A 200 -25.39 10.60 -15.22
N ASP A 201 -24.55 9.62 -14.89
CA ASP A 201 -24.99 8.32 -14.36
C ASP A 201 -25.43 8.38 -12.89
N VAL A 202 -24.94 9.36 -12.13
CA VAL A 202 -25.47 9.66 -10.80
C VAL A 202 -26.57 10.73 -10.81
N ASN A 203 -27.17 11.07 -11.96
CA ASN A 203 -28.27 12.04 -12.09
C ASN A 203 -27.95 13.43 -11.50
N LEU A 204 -26.67 13.82 -11.45
CA LEU A 204 -26.28 15.21 -11.20
C LEU A 204 -26.38 16.06 -12.47
N LEU A 205 -26.11 15.44 -13.61
CA LEU A 205 -26.44 15.94 -14.93
C LEU A 205 -27.72 15.26 -15.44
N PRO A 206 -28.48 15.90 -16.34
CA PRO A 206 -29.54 15.25 -17.08
C PRO A 206 -29.04 13.97 -17.75
N LYS A 207 -29.87 12.92 -17.70
CA LYS A 207 -29.47 11.60 -18.15
C LYS A 207 -28.96 11.60 -19.60
N ASP A 208 -27.84 10.92 -19.82
CA ASP A 208 -27.16 10.75 -21.10
C ASP A 208 -26.78 12.07 -21.82
N ILE A 209 -26.75 13.21 -21.15
CA ILE A 209 -26.48 14.50 -21.81
C ILE A 209 -25.07 14.57 -22.41
N PHE A 210 -24.07 14.10 -21.68
CA PHE A 210 -22.68 14.08 -22.14
C PHE A 210 -22.49 12.95 -23.15
N SER A 211 -23.04 11.77 -22.86
CA SER A 211 -23.04 10.63 -23.78
C SER A 211 -23.68 10.94 -25.15
N ARG A 212 -24.81 11.67 -25.16
CA ARG A 212 -25.47 12.14 -26.40
C ARG A 212 -24.58 13.12 -27.16
N LEU A 213 -23.97 14.09 -26.46
CA LEU A 213 -23.05 15.06 -27.06
C LEU A 213 -21.89 14.36 -27.76
N VAL A 214 -21.21 13.45 -27.06
CA VAL A 214 -20.09 12.65 -27.59
C VAL A 214 -20.53 11.85 -28.81
N THR A 215 -21.67 11.16 -28.73
CA THR A 215 -22.19 10.32 -29.82
C THR A 215 -22.58 11.13 -31.06
N GLN A 216 -23.24 12.28 -30.90
CA GLN A 216 -23.68 13.14 -32.01
C GLN A 216 -22.52 13.84 -32.72
N THR A 217 -21.44 14.12 -31.98
CA THR A 217 -20.23 14.76 -32.49
C THR A 217 -19.13 13.77 -32.88
N ARG A 218 -19.44 12.46 -32.86
CA ARG A 218 -18.54 11.40 -33.30
C ARG A 218 -17.98 11.67 -34.70
N GLY A 219 -16.66 11.64 -34.83
CA GLY A 219 -15.94 11.97 -36.08
C GLY A 219 -15.92 13.46 -36.45
N LYS A 220 -16.44 14.36 -35.61
CA LYS A 220 -16.52 15.81 -35.84
C LYS A 220 -15.82 16.60 -34.72
N SER A 221 -14.49 16.53 -34.70
CA SER A 221 -13.62 17.13 -33.65
C SER A 221 -13.97 18.58 -33.27
N SER A 222 -14.15 19.46 -34.26
CA SER A 222 -14.47 20.88 -34.02
C SER A 222 -15.86 21.06 -33.38
N ALA A 223 -16.85 20.27 -33.79
CA ALA A 223 -18.19 20.31 -33.21
C ALA A 223 -18.20 19.76 -31.78
N PHE A 224 -17.46 18.69 -31.52
CA PHE A 224 -17.25 18.14 -30.17
C PHE A 224 -16.65 19.21 -29.24
N ALA A 225 -15.55 19.84 -29.67
CA ALA A 225 -14.87 20.87 -28.87
C ALA A 225 -15.79 22.06 -28.55
N ALA A 226 -16.53 22.55 -29.54
CA ALA A 226 -17.45 23.67 -29.36
C ALA A 226 -18.60 23.34 -28.39
N GLN A 227 -19.28 22.20 -28.56
CA GLN A 227 -20.41 21.83 -27.71
C GLN A 227 -19.98 21.47 -26.29
N LEU A 228 -18.86 20.76 -26.13
CA LEU A 228 -18.36 20.41 -24.80
C LEU A 228 -17.89 21.64 -24.04
N SER A 229 -17.27 22.62 -24.72
CA SER A 229 -16.90 23.90 -24.12
C SER A 229 -18.13 24.67 -23.64
N GLN A 230 -19.23 24.64 -24.41
CA GLN A 230 -20.51 25.22 -23.96
C GLN A 230 -21.04 24.51 -22.71
N LEU A 231 -21.03 23.17 -22.68
CA LEU A 231 -21.45 22.41 -21.50
C LEU A 231 -20.62 22.77 -20.27
N PHE A 232 -19.29 22.83 -20.39
CA PHE A 232 -18.41 23.22 -19.29
C PHE A 232 -18.73 24.61 -18.75
N ASN A 233 -18.95 25.61 -19.62
CA ASN A 233 -19.34 26.95 -19.19
C ASN A 233 -20.66 26.96 -18.40
N VAL A 234 -21.66 26.20 -18.84
CA VAL A 234 -22.94 26.12 -18.13
C VAL A 234 -22.77 25.40 -16.79
N MET A 235 -21.96 24.33 -16.71
CA MET A 235 -21.65 23.65 -15.44
C MET A 235 -20.95 24.57 -14.44
N THR A 236 -20.22 25.59 -14.89
CA THR A 236 -19.55 26.56 -14.02
C THR A 236 -20.52 27.40 -13.20
N THR A 237 -21.67 27.81 -13.75
CA THR A 237 -22.61 28.75 -13.09
C THR A 237 -24.02 28.19 -12.87
N GLY A 238 -24.33 27.04 -13.47
CA GLY A 238 -25.69 26.58 -13.67
C GLY A 238 -26.38 27.33 -14.82
N GLY A 239 -27.48 26.76 -15.34
CA GLY A 239 -28.30 27.38 -16.39
C GLY A 239 -28.80 26.37 -17.43
N TRP A 240 -29.19 26.87 -18.60
CA TRP A 240 -29.77 26.05 -19.66
C TRP A 240 -28.72 25.63 -20.69
N PHE A 241 -28.63 24.32 -20.95
CA PHE A 241 -27.89 23.76 -22.08
C PHE A 241 -28.89 23.17 -23.09
N GLY A 242 -29.17 23.91 -24.15
CA GLY A 242 -30.27 23.60 -25.06
C GLY A 242 -31.62 23.74 -24.34
N ILE A 243 -32.31 22.62 -24.12
CA ILE A 243 -33.60 22.55 -23.40
C ILE A 243 -33.48 21.93 -22.01
N GLU A 244 -32.27 21.51 -21.62
CA GLU A 244 -32.01 20.80 -20.38
C GLU A 244 -31.45 21.80 -19.35
N GLU A 245 -31.95 21.74 -18.12
CA GLU A 245 -31.44 22.56 -17.02
C GLU A 245 -30.24 21.87 -16.36
N ILE A 246 -29.14 22.60 -16.21
CA ILE A 246 -27.88 22.14 -15.64
C ILE A 246 -27.65 22.84 -14.31
N ARG A 247 -27.35 22.05 -13.28
CA ARG A 247 -27.05 22.52 -11.93
C ARG A 247 -25.71 23.23 -11.87
N HIS A 248 -25.52 24.06 -10.85
CA HIS A 248 -24.25 24.75 -10.62
C HIS A 248 -23.21 23.82 -9.93
N PHE A 249 -22.06 23.58 -10.56
CA PHE A 249 -21.06 22.62 -10.05
C PHE A 249 -19.82 23.19 -9.34
N ASN A 250 -19.18 24.25 -9.84
CA ASN A 250 -17.75 24.55 -9.55
C ASN A 250 -17.40 24.75 -8.04
N GLY A 251 -16.14 24.65 -7.58
CA GLY A 251 -15.35 23.42 -7.52
C GLY A 251 -13.88 23.58 -7.92
N SER A 252 -13.52 24.67 -8.59
CA SER A 252 -12.30 24.88 -9.41
C SER A 252 -12.18 24.04 -10.69
N LEU A 253 -12.82 22.87 -10.75
CA LEU A 253 -12.76 21.96 -11.90
C LEU A 253 -13.24 22.60 -13.22
N PHE A 254 -14.25 23.47 -13.18
CA PHE A 254 -14.84 24.12 -14.36
C PHE A 254 -14.53 25.63 -14.44
N ASP A 255 -13.43 26.09 -13.83
CA ASP A 255 -13.06 27.52 -13.85
C ASP A 255 -12.65 28.04 -15.25
N ASN A 256 -12.42 27.14 -16.20
CA ASN A 256 -12.29 27.47 -17.62
C ASN A 256 -13.07 26.45 -18.46
N ALA A 257 -13.31 26.75 -19.73
CA ALA A 257 -14.03 25.87 -20.65
C ALA A 257 -13.13 25.31 -21.76
N THR A 258 -11.83 25.20 -21.49
CA THR A 258 -10.85 24.64 -22.43
C THR A 258 -11.20 23.18 -22.73
N VAL A 259 -11.25 22.86 -24.02
CA VAL A 259 -11.45 21.49 -24.54
C VAL A 259 -10.31 21.18 -25.48
N LEU A 260 -9.64 20.05 -25.26
CA LEU A 260 -8.58 19.60 -26.15
C LEU A 260 -9.20 18.94 -27.39
N PRO A 261 -8.70 19.23 -28.60
CA PRO A 261 -9.18 18.60 -29.82
C PRO A 261 -8.89 17.09 -29.78
N MET A 262 -9.90 16.30 -30.16
CA MET A 262 -9.81 14.84 -30.25
C MET A 262 -9.97 14.40 -31.70
N ASP A 263 -9.17 13.44 -32.15
CA ASP A 263 -9.33 12.82 -33.45
C ASP A 263 -10.46 11.77 -33.43
N SER A 264 -10.73 11.16 -34.59
CA SER A 264 -11.78 10.16 -34.70
C SER A 264 -11.52 8.92 -33.84
N GLU A 265 -10.26 8.49 -33.69
CA GLU A 265 -9.91 7.34 -32.85
C GLU A 265 -10.15 7.63 -31.35
N ALA A 266 -9.75 8.80 -30.86
CA ALA A 266 -10.00 9.22 -29.48
C ALA A 266 -11.51 9.38 -29.21
N LEU A 267 -12.27 9.95 -30.14
CA LEU A 267 -13.72 10.07 -30.01
C LEU A 267 -14.42 8.70 -30.03
N ASP A 268 -13.96 7.75 -30.86
CA ASP A 268 -14.50 6.39 -30.87
C ASP A 268 -14.29 5.69 -29.52
N ILE A 269 -13.12 5.87 -28.90
CA ILE A 269 -12.84 5.37 -27.55
C ILE A 269 -13.74 6.07 -26.52
N LEU A 270 -13.92 7.39 -26.62
CA LEU A 270 -14.80 8.11 -25.70
C LEU A 270 -16.26 7.66 -25.81
N VAL A 271 -16.75 7.38 -27.02
CA VAL A 271 -18.09 6.80 -27.25
C VAL A 271 -18.22 5.42 -26.59
N ASP A 272 -17.21 4.57 -26.72
CA ASP A 272 -17.18 3.25 -26.06
C ASP A 272 -17.19 3.40 -24.52
N ILE A 273 -16.41 4.34 -23.99
CA ILE A 273 -16.38 4.67 -22.55
C ILE A 273 -17.73 5.20 -22.03
N CYS A 274 -18.46 5.99 -22.82
CA CYS A 274 -19.82 6.46 -22.52
C CYS A 274 -20.85 5.32 -22.38
N SER A 275 -20.55 4.10 -22.82
CA SER A 275 -21.49 2.97 -22.72
C SER A 275 -21.48 2.23 -21.37
N TYR A 276 -20.52 2.57 -20.50
CA TYR A 276 -20.39 1.98 -19.16
C TYR A 276 -21.25 2.73 -18.14
N ASP A 277 -21.71 2.03 -17.10
CA ASP A 277 -22.40 2.64 -15.96
C ASP A 277 -21.38 3.12 -14.90
N TRP A 278 -21.18 4.44 -14.85
CA TRP A 278 -20.27 5.14 -13.95
C TRP A 278 -20.79 5.28 -12.53
N SER A 279 -22.06 4.96 -12.27
CA SER A 279 -22.60 4.93 -10.91
C SER A 279 -22.01 3.78 -10.07
N SER A 280 -21.51 2.74 -10.75
CA SER A 280 -20.91 1.54 -10.14
C SER A 280 -19.38 1.55 -10.14
N ILE A 281 -18.73 2.62 -10.63
CA ILE A 281 -17.26 2.72 -10.71
C ILE A 281 -16.71 3.26 -9.38
N GLU A 282 -15.68 2.61 -8.86
CA GLU A 282 -15.04 3.05 -7.61
C GLU A 282 -14.21 4.32 -7.85
N PRO A 283 -14.29 5.34 -6.96
CA PRO A 283 -13.45 6.55 -7.05
C PRO A 283 -11.95 6.26 -7.11
N ALA A 284 -11.53 5.09 -6.62
CA ALA A 284 -10.15 4.62 -6.74
C ALA A 284 -9.62 4.57 -8.19
N ILE A 285 -10.52 4.51 -9.20
CA ILE A 285 -10.16 4.59 -10.63
C ILE A 285 -9.29 5.82 -10.92
N PHE A 286 -9.55 6.94 -10.24
CA PHE A 286 -8.85 8.20 -10.45
C PHE A 286 -7.34 8.05 -10.19
N GLY A 287 -6.96 7.36 -9.11
CA GLY A 287 -5.57 7.05 -8.82
C GLY A 287 -4.91 6.20 -9.92
N THR A 288 -5.62 5.17 -10.40
CA THR A 288 -5.08 4.31 -11.49
C THR A 288 -4.91 5.06 -12.80
N LEU A 289 -5.78 6.03 -13.10
CA LEU A 289 -5.70 6.89 -14.28
C LEU A 289 -4.53 7.87 -14.18
N PHE A 290 -4.34 8.51 -13.02
CA PHE A 290 -3.18 9.35 -12.75
C PHE A 290 -1.88 8.59 -12.99
N GLU A 291 -1.79 7.39 -12.44
CA GLU A 291 -0.62 6.54 -12.58
C GLU A 291 -0.32 6.10 -14.01
N ARG A 292 -1.35 5.80 -14.81
CA ARG A 292 -1.18 5.34 -16.19
C ARG A 292 -0.97 6.48 -17.18
N SER A 293 -1.35 7.71 -16.82
CA SER A 293 -1.18 8.91 -17.64
C SER A 293 0.18 9.60 -17.45
N LEU A 294 0.88 9.34 -16.35
CA LEU A 294 2.26 9.81 -16.13
C LEU A 294 3.28 9.01 -16.97
N ASP A 295 4.31 9.73 -17.47
CA ASP A 295 5.52 9.13 -18.05
C ASP A 295 6.13 8.10 -17.06
N PRO A 296 6.41 6.85 -17.49
CA PRO A 296 7.04 5.83 -16.65
C PRO A 296 8.29 6.30 -15.88
N ALA A 297 9.09 7.20 -16.46
CA ALA A 297 10.28 7.76 -15.80
C ALA A 297 9.91 8.70 -14.64
N LYS A 298 8.96 9.62 -14.86
CA LYS A 298 8.47 10.56 -13.82
C LYS A 298 7.67 9.84 -12.73
N ARG A 299 6.95 8.79 -13.08
CA ARG A 299 6.19 7.96 -12.11
C ARG A 299 7.10 7.29 -11.09
N LYS A 300 8.29 6.83 -11.51
CA LYS A 300 9.29 6.21 -10.62
C LYS A 300 9.97 7.24 -9.71
N GLN A 301 10.18 8.46 -10.22
CA GLN A 301 10.75 9.58 -9.46
C GLN A 301 9.80 10.10 -8.38
N LEU A 302 8.50 10.12 -8.66
CA LEU A 302 7.47 10.66 -7.74
C LEU A 302 6.95 9.66 -6.70
N GLY A 303 7.28 8.36 -6.83
CA GLY A 303 6.73 7.32 -5.95
C GLY A 303 5.20 7.19 -6.01
N ALA A 304 4.57 7.76 -7.05
CA ALA A 304 3.12 7.75 -7.27
C ALA A 304 2.65 6.32 -7.60
N HIS A 305 2.19 5.62 -6.56
CA HIS A 305 1.87 4.20 -6.61
C HIS A 305 0.50 3.94 -5.98
N TYR A 306 -0.29 3.14 -6.69
CA TYR A 306 -1.65 2.85 -6.29
C TYR A 306 -1.61 2.05 -5.01
N THR A 307 -2.38 2.50 -4.03
CA THR A 307 -2.58 1.78 -2.79
C THR A 307 -3.94 1.13 -2.87
N SER A 308 -3.97 -0.22 -2.79
CA SER A 308 -5.22 -0.97 -2.87
C SER A 308 -6.15 -0.60 -1.71
N LYS A 309 -7.45 -0.70 -1.92
CA LYS A 309 -8.46 -0.48 -0.88
C LYS A 309 -8.19 -1.35 0.35
N ASP A 310 -7.87 -2.62 0.15
CA ASP A 310 -7.57 -3.56 1.24
C ASP A 310 -6.34 -3.11 2.04
N ASP A 311 -5.28 -2.64 1.37
CA ASP A 311 -4.09 -2.14 2.06
C ASP A 311 -4.34 -0.80 2.77
N ILE A 312 -5.20 0.06 2.23
CA ILE A 312 -5.63 1.30 2.90
C ILE A 312 -6.40 0.95 4.19
N LEU A 313 -7.34 0.01 4.11
CA LEU A 313 -8.17 -0.39 5.25
C LEU A 313 -7.34 -0.93 6.42
N LEU A 314 -6.27 -1.65 6.12
CA LEU A 314 -5.35 -2.15 7.16
C LEU A 314 -4.75 -1.03 7.99
N LEU A 315 -4.62 0.18 7.46
CA LEU A 315 -4.07 1.33 8.16
C LEU A 315 -5.17 2.23 8.74
N VAL A 316 -6.18 2.57 7.94
CA VAL A 316 -7.23 3.53 8.31
C VAL A 316 -8.11 2.98 9.43
N GLU A 317 -8.45 1.69 9.40
CA GLU A 317 -9.30 1.08 10.43
C GLU A 317 -8.67 1.21 11.83
N PRO A 318 -7.45 0.68 12.11
CA PRO A 318 -6.88 0.76 13.46
C PRO A 318 -6.44 2.17 13.89
N VAL A 319 -6.08 3.05 12.94
CA VAL A 319 -5.58 4.39 13.27
C VAL A 319 -6.73 5.37 13.53
N VAL A 320 -7.80 5.31 12.74
CA VAL A 320 -8.88 6.32 12.75
C VAL A 320 -10.18 5.75 13.30
N ILE A 321 -10.65 4.62 12.79
CA ILE A 321 -12.04 4.18 12.96
C ILE A 321 -12.22 3.33 14.22
N GLN A 322 -11.33 2.38 14.47
CA GLN A 322 -11.36 1.52 15.65
C GLN A 322 -11.47 2.31 16.97
N PRO A 323 -10.61 3.31 17.26
CA PRO A 323 -10.75 4.07 18.51
C PRO A 323 -12.10 4.80 18.62
N LEU A 324 -12.67 5.25 17.49
CA LEU A 324 -14.01 5.87 17.47
C LEU A 324 -15.12 4.84 17.74
N ARG A 325 -15.02 3.62 17.17
CA ARG A 325 -15.98 2.53 17.41
C ARG A 325 -15.94 2.06 18.87
N GLU A 326 -14.75 1.93 19.45
CA GLU A 326 -14.59 1.54 20.86
C GLU A 326 -15.19 2.58 21.82
N GLU A 327 -15.04 3.86 21.50
CA GLU A 327 -15.70 4.92 22.26
C GLU A 327 -17.21 4.92 22.08
N TRP A 328 -17.70 4.72 20.86
CA TRP A 328 -19.12 4.61 20.57
C TRP A 328 -19.76 3.44 21.33
N SER A 329 -19.12 2.26 21.32
CA SER A 329 -19.64 1.08 22.00
C SER A 329 -19.83 1.30 23.51
N LYS A 330 -18.95 2.11 24.14
CA LYS A 330 -19.14 2.53 25.53
C LYS A 330 -20.35 3.44 25.71
N GLN A 331 -20.62 4.34 24.77
CA GLN A 331 -21.82 5.19 24.79
C GLN A 331 -23.09 4.38 24.54
N GLU A 332 -23.07 3.40 23.62
CA GLU A 332 -24.19 2.50 23.35
C GLU A 332 -24.65 1.80 24.63
N GLN A 333 -23.72 1.20 25.39
CA GLN A 333 -24.03 0.53 26.65
C GLN A 333 -24.71 1.46 27.67
N VAL A 334 -24.28 2.73 27.75
CA VAL A 334 -24.91 3.72 28.62
C VAL A 334 -26.32 4.04 28.13
N ILE A 335 -26.50 4.25 26.83
CA ILE A 335 -27.79 4.61 26.23
C ILE A 335 -28.79 3.45 26.34
N GLU A 336 -28.37 2.21 26.14
CA GLU A 336 -29.22 1.02 26.31
C GLU A 336 -29.77 0.91 27.74
N GLY A 337 -28.94 1.21 28.74
CA GLY A 337 -29.37 1.32 30.14
C GLY A 337 -30.43 2.40 30.33
N LEU A 338 -30.22 3.59 29.73
CA LEU A 338 -31.19 4.70 29.77
C LEU A 338 -32.50 4.35 29.05
N VAL A 339 -32.44 3.65 27.91
CA VAL A 339 -33.62 3.21 27.16
C VAL A 339 -34.45 2.22 27.98
N THR A 340 -33.79 1.27 28.66
CA THR A 340 -34.44 0.32 29.58
C THR A 340 -35.13 1.07 30.72
N GLN A 341 -34.41 1.98 31.39
CA GLN A 341 -34.96 2.81 32.45
C GLN A 341 -36.14 3.65 31.98
N ARG A 342 -36.07 4.25 30.80
CA ARG A 342 -37.15 5.04 30.20
C ARG A 342 -38.42 4.20 30.03
N ASN A 343 -38.29 2.98 29.53
CA ASN A 343 -39.44 2.10 29.26
C ASN A 343 -40.17 1.67 30.53
N GLU A 344 -39.50 1.69 31.69
CA GLU A 344 -40.06 1.37 33.01
C GLU A 344 -40.57 2.60 33.78
N THR A 345 -40.25 3.81 33.31
CA THR A 345 -40.54 5.08 33.99
C THR A 345 -41.84 5.73 33.48
N VAL A 346 -42.58 6.40 34.36
CA VAL A 346 -43.81 7.15 34.02
C VAL A 346 -43.71 8.59 34.52
N GLY A 347 -44.25 9.56 33.76
CA GLY A 347 -44.30 10.97 34.16
C GLY A 347 -43.08 11.80 33.73
N ASN A 348 -42.79 12.89 34.45
CA ASN A 348 -41.79 13.89 34.07
C ASN A 348 -40.34 13.34 33.98
N ASP A 349 -40.06 12.21 34.63
CA ASP A 349 -38.74 11.57 34.58
C ASP A 349 -38.42 10.97 33.20
N VAL A 350 -39.42 10.61 32.40
CA VAL A 350 -39.25 10.14 31.00
C VAL A 350 -38.61 11.23 30.14
N THR A 351 -39.04 12.49 30.30
CA THR A 351 -38.48 13.62 29.55
C THR A 351 -37.02 13.87 29.92
N LYS A 352 -36.66 13.68 31.19
CA LYS A 352 -35.27 13.81 31.65
C LYS A 352 -34.38 12.73 31.06
N ILE A 353 -34.82 11.47 31.03
CA ILE A 353 -34.08 10.36 30.45
C ILE A 353 -33.92 10.54 28.93
N ASN A 354 -34.97 10.97 28.22
CA ASN A 354 -34.88 11.28 26.78
C ASN A 354 -33.83 12.36 26.49
N ARG A 355 -33.73 13.40 27.32
CA ARG A 355 -32.68 14.43 27.18
C ARG A 355 -31.28 13.87 27.41
N GLN A 356 -31.12 12.88 28.29
CA GLN A 356 -29.83 12.22 28.51
C GLN A 356 -29.44 11.37 27.29
N ILE A 357 -30.38 10.58 26.75
CA ILE A 357 -30.18 9.81 25.51
C ILE A 357 -29.77 10.73 24.37
N GLU A 358 -30.53 11.81 24.16
CA GLU A 358 -30.24 12.83 23.16
C GLU A 358 -28.86 13.48 23.37
N PHE A 359 -28.50 13.78 24.61
CA PHE A 359 -27.19 14.35 24.96
C PHE A 359 -26.04 13.41 24.56
N HIS A 360 -26.10 12.13 24.92
CA HIS A 360 -25.03 11.16 24.60
C HIS A 360 -24.86 10.99 23.09
N ILE A 361 -25.97 10.83 22.35
CA ILE A 361 -25.95 10.67 20.89
C ILE A 361 -25.42 11.93 20.21
N ASN A 362 -25.97 13.10 20.54
CA ASN A 362 -25.54 14.36 19.92
C ASN A 362 -24.10 14.71 20.28
N THR A 363 -23.63 14.36 21.49
CA THR A 363 -22.22 14.55 21.88
C THR A 363 -21.30 13.74 20.98
N PHE A 364 -21.61 12.46 20.75
CA PHE A 364 -20.79 11.63 19.88
C PHE A 364 -20.87 12.06 18.41
N LEU A 365 -22.06 12.40 17.92
CA LEU A 365 -22.23 12.98 16.57
C LEU A 365 -21.44 14.27 16.38
N HIS A 366 -21.49 15.19 17.36
CA HIS A 366 -20.68 16.41 17.32
C HIS A 366 -19.19 16.11 17.23
N LYS A 367 -18.71 15.08 17.94
CA LYS A 367 -17.32 14.63 17.86
C LYS A 367 -16.97 14.13 16.46
N LEU A 368 -17.76 13.22 15.88
CA LEU A 368 -17.53 12.71 14.52
C LEU A 368 -17.43 13.84 13.49
N ARG A 369 -18.29 14.86 13.62
CA ARG A 369 -18.33 16.05 12.76
C ARG A 369 -17.15 17.00 12.96
N SER A 370 -16.41 16.87 14.06
CA SER A 370 -15.21 17.67 14.34
C SER A 370 -13.89 16.98 13.99
N ILE A 371 -13.90 15.64 13.80
CA ILE A 371 -12.68 14.88 13.51
C ILE A 371 -12.01 15.41 12.26
N LYS A 372 -10.68 15.57 12.32
CA LYS A 372 -9.84 15.93 11.19
C LYS A 372 -8.83 14.84 10.87
N VAL A 373 -8.75 14.43 9.61
CA VAL A 373 -7.83 13.39 9.12
C VAL A 373 -6.89 13.98 8.07
N LEU A 374 -5.59 13.94 8.32
CA LEU A 374 -4.56 14.46 7.42
C LEU A 374 -3.85 13.32 6.68
N ASP A 375 -3.72 13.48 5.36
CA ASP A 375 -2.75 12.76 4.54
C ASP A 375 -1.67 13.74 4.00
N PRO A 376 -0.47 13.75 4.59
CA PRO A 376 0.61 14.67 4.24
C PRO A 376 1.36 14.28 2.96
N ALA A 377 0.91 13.27 2.21
CA ALA A 377 1.41 12.89 0.90
C ALA A 377 0.25 12.26 0.10
N CYS A 378 -0.84 13.03 -0.07
CA CYS A 378 -2.15 12.45 -0.37
C CYS A 378 -2.29 11.86 -1.77
N GLY A 379 -1.39 12.18 -2.71
CA GLY A 379 -1.50 11.69 -4.08
C GLY A 379 -2.87 12.00 -4.66
N SER A 380 -3.56 10.99 -5.18
CA SER A 380 -4.92 11.10 -5.71
C SER A 380 -6.03 11.14 -4.65
N GLY A 381 -5.70 11.18 -3.35
CA GLY A 381 -6.67 11.30 -2.26
C GLY A 381 -7.35 10.00 -1.80
N ASN A 382 -6.84 8.82 -2.20
CA ASN A 382 -7.52 7.54 -1.90
C ASN A 382 -7.61 7.23 -0.39
N PHE A 383 -6.58 7.52 0.41
CA PHE A 383 -6.64 7.35 1.88
C PHE A 383 -7.72 8.24 2.50
N LEU A 384 -7.78 9.51 2.08
CA LEU A 384 -8.77 10.48 2.55
C LEU A 384 -10.19 10.06 2.15
N TYR A 385 -10.37 9.58 0.92
CA TYR A 385 -11.66 9.04 0.45
C TYR A 385 -12.14 7.86 1.29
N ILE A 386 -11.28 6.86 1.54
CA ILE A 386 -11.66 5.69 2.34
C ILE A 386 -11.96 6.08 3.79
N ALA A 387 -11.14 6.97 4.38
CA ALA A 387 -11.40 7.48 5.72
C ALA A 387 -12.74 8.25 5.81
N LEU A 388 -13.07 9.06 4.79
CA LEU A 388 -14.37 9.74 4.69
C LEU A 388 -15.52 8.74 4.67
N LYS A 389 -15.43 7.72 3.83
CA LYS A 389 -16.48 6.70 3.73
C LYS A 389 -16.72 6.01 5.07
N LEU A 390 -15.66 5.56 5.74
CA LEU A 390 -15.78 4.86 7.01
C LEU A 390 -16.31 5.75 8.14
N LEU A 391 -15.96 7.04 8.13
CA LEU A 391 -16.47 8.00 9.10
C LEU A 391 -17.96 8.32 8.87
N LEU A 392 -18.39 8.41 7.61
CA LEU A 392 -19.80 8.53 7.24
C LEU A 392 -20.59 7.27 7.62
N ASP A 393 -20.05 6.08 7.37
CA ASP A 393 -20.66 4.81 7.77
C ASP A 393 -20.87 4.77 9.30
N LEU A 394 -19.87 5.19 10.08
CA LEU A 394 -19.98 5.29 11.54
C LEU A 394 -21.01 6.36 11.97
N GLU A 395 -21.04 7.53 11.34
CA GLU A 395 -22.05 8.56 11.65
C GLU A 395 -23.46 8.03 11.38
N LYS A 396 -23.65 7.32 10.27
CA LYS A 396 -24.93 6.69 9.92
C LYS A 396 -25.35 5.65 10.95
N ASP A 397 -24.43 4.79 11.41
CA ASP A 397 -24.71 3.80 12.44
C ASP A 397 -25.20 4.47 13.74
N VAL A 398 -24.55 5.56 14.16
CA VAL A 398 -24.94 6.34 15.35
C VAL A 398 -26.32 6.99 15.15
N ILE A 399 -26.59 7.57 13.99
CA ILE A 399 -27.88 8.18 13.65
C ILE A 399 -29.00 7.13 13.69
N ARG A 400 -28.75 5.92 13.14
CA ARG A 400 -29.70 4.80 13.14
C ARG A 400 -29.99 4.33 14.55
N PHE A 401 -28.94 4.12 15.36
CA PHE A 401 -29.09 3.75 16.77
C PHE A 401 -29.91 4.80 17.55
N GLY A 402 -29.68 6.09 17.29
CA GLY A 402 -30.49 7.15 17.88
C GLY A 402 -31.96 7.11 17.47
N ALA A 403 -32.25 6.77 16.21
CA ALA A 403 -33.62 6.57 15.74
C ALA A 403 -34.29 5.37 16.44
N ASP A 404 -33.58 4.26 16.61
CA ASP A 404 -34.08 3.09 17.36
C ASP A 404 -34.31 3.43 18.84
N ALA A 405 -33.50 4.32 19.40
CA ALA A 405 -33.70 4.90 20.73
C ALA A 405 -34.84 5.93 20.80
N GLY A 406 -35.56 6.21 19.70
CA GLY A 406 -36.74 7.09 19.66
C GLY A 406 -36.45 8.56 19.34
N LEU A 407 -35.24 8.89 18.88
CA LEU A 407 -34.92 10.22 18.37
C LEU A 407 -35.34 10.38 16.89
N PRO A 408 -35.53 11.61 16.41
CA PRO A 408 -35.69 11.87 14.98
C PRO A 408 -34.41 11.45 14.22
N LEU A 409 -34.58 10.77 13.08
CA LEU A 409 -33.45 10.49 12.18
C LEU A 409 -32.84 11.83 11.72
N GLN A 410 -31.52 11.93 11.76
CA GLN A 410 -30.77 13.13 11.36
C GLN A 410 -30.14 12.92 9.98
N ILE A 411 -29.81 14.02 9.28
CA ILE A 411 -28.99 13.96 8.07
C ILE A 411 -27.51 13.91 8.50
N PRO A 412 -26.68 13.01 7.93
CA PRO A 412 -25.23 13.01 8.15
C PRO A 412 -24.60 14.38 7.88
N GLN A 413 -23.64 14.79 8.71
CA GLN A 413 -22.95 16.08 8.60
C GLN A 413 -21.43 15.94 8.50
N VAL A 414 -20.90 14.71 8.59
CA VAL A 414 -19.53 14.43 8.17
C VAL A 414 -19.38 14.85 6.71
N ASN A 415 -18.31 15.58 6.40
CA ASN A 415 -18.17 16.22 5.09
C ASN A 415 -16.72 16.29 4.60
N PRO A 416 -16.50 16.56 3.30
CA PRO A 416 -15.16 16.62 2.70
C PRO A 416 -14.15 17.57 3.38
N GLU A 417 -14.59 18.64 4.03
CA GLU A 417 -13.68 19.63 4.65
C GLU A 417 -12.98 19.10 5.91
N GLN A 418 -13.38 17.95 6.43
CA GLN A 418 -12.69 17.26 7.53
C GLN A 418 -11.42 16.54 7.08
N PHE A 419 -11.21 16.40 5.76
CA PHE A 419 -10.11 15.65 5.18
C PHE A 419 -9.08 16.61 4.60
N LEU A 420 -7.87 16.53 5.14
CA LEU A 420 -6.77 17.44 4.86
C LEU A 420 -5.69 16.71 4.08
N GLY A 421 -5.08 17.38 3.10
CA GLY A 421 -4.13 16.76 2.19
C GLY A 421 -2.97 17.68 1.86
N MET A 422 -1.80 17.11 1.59
CA MET A 422 -0.67 17.82 0.97
C MET A 422 -0.14 17.04 -0.21
N GLU A 423 0.09 17.74 -1.31
CA GLU A 423 0.60 17.14 -2.54
C GLU A 423 1.47 18.15 -3.32
N VAL A 424 2.66 17.73 -3.76
CA VAL A 424 3.57 18.58 -4.53
C VAL A 424 3.16 18.70 -5.99
N ASN A 425 2.55 17.65 -6.54
CA ASN A 425 2.12 17.57 -7.93
C ASN A 425 0.76 18.27 -8.12
N ALA A 426 0.74 19.32 -8.94
CA ALA A 426 -0.47 20.09 -9.20
C ALA A 426 -1.66 19.26 -9.70
N TYR A 427 -1.41 18.20 -10.48
CA TYR A 427 -2.49 17.37 -11.01
C TYR A 427 -3.04 16.40 -9.93
N ALA A 428 -2.17 15.72 -9.18
CA ALA A 428 -2.61 14.86 -8.08
C ALA A 428 -3.37 15.67 -7.00
N HIS A 429 -2.91 16.89 -6.73
CA HIS A 429 -3.60 17.86 -5.85
C HIS A 429 -5.04 18.12 -6.28
N GLU A 430 -5.28 18.37 -7.57
CA GLU A 430 -6.64 18.57 -8.10
C GLU A 430 -7.46 17.28 -8.03
N LEU A 431 -6.85 16.15 -8.42
CA LEU A 431 -7.50 14.86 -8.45
C LEU A 431 -7.96 14.39 -7.07
N ALA A 432 -7.17 14.67 -6.03
CA ALA A 432 -7.54 14.38 -4.65
C ALA A 432 -8.85 15.05 -4.25
N GLN A 433 -9.03 16.32 -4.62
CA GLN A 433 -10.25 17.06 -4.29
C GLN A 433 -11.49 16.42 -4.92
N ILE A 434 -11.37 16.01 -6.18
CA ILE A 434 -12.48 15.42 -6.95
C ILE A 434 -12.79 14.02 -6.45
N THR A 435 -11.78 13.22 -6.13
CA THR A 435 -11.94 11.87 -5.55
C THR A 435 -12.74 11.92 -4.26
N ILE A 436 -12.42 12.86 -3.37
CA ILE A 436 -13.13 13.03 -2.08
C ILE A 436 -14.59 13.46 -2.32
N TRP A 437 -14.82 14.44 -3.22
CA TRP A 437 -16.19 14.89 -3.54
C TRP A 437 -17.04 13.81 -4.19
N ILE A 438 -16.51 13.10 -5.17
CA ILE A 438 -17.23 12.00 -5.83
C ILE A 438 -17.59 10.93 -4.81
N GLY A 439 -16.63 10.54 -3.94
CA GLY A 439 -16.89 9.59 -2.87
C GLY A 439 -17.99 10.04 -1.90
N TYR A 440 -17.97 11.31 -1.48
CA TYR A 440 -19.02 11.90 -0.65
C TYR A 440 -20.40 11.85 -1.33
N ILE A 441 -20.48 12.32 -2.57
CA ILE A 441 -21.73 12.38 -3.35
C ILE A 441 -22.30 10.98 -3.57
N GLN A 442 -21.45 10.02 -3.97
CA GLN A 442 -21.83 8.62 -4.11
C GLN A 442 -22.39 8.09 -2.81
N TRP A 443 -21.68 8.26 -1.69
CA TRP A 443 -22.14 7.79 -0.39
C TRP A 443 -23.48 8.39 0.01
N MET A 444 -23.67 9.70 -0.15
CA MET A 444 -24.93 10.38 0.17
C MET A 444 -26.09 9.82 -0.68
N LYS A 445 -25.89 9.62 -1.97
CA LYS A 445 -26.91 9.06 -2.86
C LYS A 445 -27.22 7.60 -2.53
N GLU A 446 -26.21 6.77 -2.28
CA GLU A 446 -26.37 5.35 -1.96
C GLU A 446 -27.08 5.08 -0.62
N ASN A 447 -27.19 6.11 0.22
CA ASN A 447 -27.85 6.04 1.52
C ASN A 447 -29.13 6.90 1.58
N GLY A 448 -29.63 7.40 0.44
CA GLY A 448 -30.91 8.11 0.35
C GLY A 448 -30.87 9.58 0.81
N PHE A 449 -29.70 10.22 0.79
CA PHE A 449 -29.46 11.62 1.14
C PHE A 449 -29.07 12.49 -0.08
N GLY A 450 -29.52 12.13 -1.28
CA GLY A 450 -29.04 12.70 -2.56
C GLY A 450 -29.40 14.16 -2.89
N ASN A 451 -30.15 14.86 -2.03
CA ASN A 451 -30.49 16.28 -2.24
C ASN A 451 -29.34 17.19 -1.77
N LEU A 452 -28.35 17.38 -2.65
CA LEU A 452 -27.18 18.22 -2.39
C LEU A 452 -27.46 19.71 -2.66
N SER A 453 -26.91 20.58 -1.82
CA SER A 453 -26.91 22.04 -2.02
C SER A 453 -26.00 22.44 -3.20
N GLU A 454 -26.33 23.52 -3.90
CA GLU A 454 -25.44 24.10 -4.92
C GLU A 454 -24.49 25.15 -4.32
N PRO A 455 -23.23 25.25 -4.79
CA PRO A 455 -22.64 24.43 -5.85
C PRO A 455 -22.37 22.97 -5.43
N ILE A 456 -22.49 22.04 -6.39
CA ILE A 456 -22.34 20.59 -6.16
C ILE A 456 -20.94 20.22 -5.66
N LEU A 457 -19.91 20.81 -6.27
CA LEU A 457 -18.53 20.71 -5.81
C LEU A 457 -18.18 22.01 -5.10
N LYS A 458 -17.30 21.94 -4.11
CA LYS A 458 -16.69 23.14 -3.51
C LYS A 458 -15.19 22.98 -3.54
N SER A 459 -14.46 24.07 -3.76
CA SER A 459 -13.00 24.03 -3.68
C SER A 459 -12.58 23.63 -2.26
N LEU A 460 -11.81 22.54 -2.14
CA LEU A 460 -11.34 22.08 -0.83
C LEU A 460 -10.07 22.82 -0.47
N LYS A 461 -10.22 23.87 0.35
CA LYS A 461 -9.09 24.63 0.90
C LYS A 461 -8.21 23.80 1.85
N THR A 462 -8.64 22.59 2.20
CA THR A 462 -7.93 21.65 3.07
C THR A 462 -6.91 20.78 2.34
N ILE A 463 -6.95 20.75 1.00
CA ILE A 463 -5.95 20.06 0.18
C ILE A 463 -4.96 21.10 -0.34
N HIS A 464 -3.72 21.06 0.15
CA HIS A 464 -2.69 22.06 -0.12
C HIS A 464 -1.68 21.56 -1.15
N ARG A 465 -1.39 22.40 -2.14
CA ARG A 465 -0.30 22.11 -3.10
C ARG A 465 1.04 22.56 -2.53
N MET A 466 1.74 21.68 -1.80
CA MET A 466 2.98 22.01 -1.10
C MET A 466 3.84 20.77 -0.83
N ASP A 467 5.12 21.00 -0.55
CA ASP A 467 6.00 19.99 0.05
C ASP A 467 5.71 19.93 1.56
N ALA A 468 5.55 18.71 2.08
CA ALA A 468 5.19 18.46 3.47
C ALA A 468 6.40 18.50 4.43
N ILE A 469 7.62 18.29 3.95
CA ILE A 469 8.81 18.09 4.78
C ILE A 469 9.86 19.19 4.64
N LEU A 470 9.86 19.95 3.54
CA LEU A 470 10.79 21.05 3.31
C LEU A 470 10.13 22.25 2.62
N ALA A 471 10.36 23.44 3.15
CA ALA A 471 10.06 24.72 2.49
C ALA A 471 11.24 25.68 2.66
N PHE A 472 11.14 26.86 2.06
CA PHE A 472 12.11 27.94 2.22
C PHE A 472 11.40 29.23 2.61
N ASP A 473 11.96 29.97 3.55
CA ASP A 473 11.46 31.30 3.91
C ASP A 473 11.86 32.35 2.84
N ALA A 474 11.47 33.62 3.08
CA ALA A 474 11.75 34.72 2.17
C ALA A 474 13.26 35.00 1.99
N ASP A 475 14.08 34.62 2.97
CA ASP A 475 15.54 34.79 2.97
C ASP A 475 16.25 33.56 2.37
N GLY A 476 15.51 32.54 1.94
CA GLY A 476 16.03 31.32 1.35
C GLY A 476 16.54 30.30 2.37
N ASN A 477 16.28 30.49 3.67
CA ASN A 477 16.61 29.48 4.66
C ASN A 477 15.61 28.34 4.59
N SER A 478 16.12 27.10 4.63
CA SER A 478 15.25 25.93 4.77
C SER A 478 14.37 26.06 6.00
N ILE A 479 13.10 25.70 5.94
CA ILE A 479 12.18 25.65 7.09
C ILE A 479 11.32 24.38 7.00
N GLU A 480 10.75 23.96 8.14
CA GLU A 480 9.74 22.91 8.15
C GLU A 480 8.38 23.50 7.80
N PRO A 481 7.67 22.96 6.78
CA PRO A 481 6.32 23.41 6.45
C PRO A 481 5.36 23.15 7.62
N ALA A 482 4.42 24.06 7.89
CA ALA A 482 3.41 23.81 8.92
C ALA A 482 2.40 22.78 8.43
N TRP A 483 2.17 21.71 9.21
CA TRP A 483 1.07 20.78 8.97
C TRP A 483 -0.21 21.31 9.65
N PRO A 484 -1.39 21.20 9.01
CA PRO A 484 -2.63 21.64 9.60
C PRO A 484 -2.95 20.74 10.81
N GLN A 485 -3.69 21.30 11.77
CA GLN A 485 -4.13 20.54 12.94
C GLN A 485 -5.09 19.42 12.50
N ALA A 486 -4.78 18.19 12.89
CA ALA A 486 -5.55 16.99 12.58
C ALA A 486 -5.47 15.98 13.72
N ASP A 487 -6.60 15.36 14.07
CA ASP A 487 -6.69 14.32 15.10
C ASP A 487 -5.93 13.06 14.71
N TYR A 488 -5.97 12.73 13.41
CA TYR A 488 -5.34 11.53 12.87
C TYR A 488 -4.52 11.84 11.63
N ILE A 489 -3.41 11.12 11.48
CA ILE A 489 -2.55 11.22 10.29
C ILE A 489 -2.45 9.83 9.64
N ILE A 490 -2.74 9.73 8.35
CA ILE A 490 -2.65 8.49 7.58
C ILE A 490 -1.95 8.76 6.25
N GLY A 491 -1.39 7.75 5.59
CA GLY A 491 -0.97 7.91 4.19
C GLY A 491 0.12 6.96 3.74
N ASN A 492 0.57 7.18 2.52
CA ASN A 492 1.66 6.44 1.88
C ASN A 492 2.69 7.42 1.29
N PRO A 493 3.61 7.95 2.11
CA PRO A 493 4.61 8.89 1.64
C PRO A 493 5.61 8.25 0.65
N PRO A 494 6.30 9.04 -0.20
CA PRO A 494 7.14 8.52 -1.27
C PRO A 494 8.37 7.74 -0.75
N PHE A 495 8.69 6.64 -1.44
CA PHE A 495 9.83 5.77 -1.12
C PHE A 495 11.05 6.12 -1.96
N LEU A 496 12.11 6.61 -1.31
CA LEU A 496 13.33 6.96 -2.00
C LEU A 496 14.56 6.74 -1.10
N GLY A 497 15.12 5.54 -1.19
CA GLY A 497 16.27 5.14 -0.39
C GLY A 497 17.49 6.06 -0.57
N GLY A 498 18.29 6.23 0.49
CA GLY A 498 19.29 7.30 0.60
C GLY A 498 20.33 7.44 -0.53
N ASN A 499 20.63 6.38 -1.29
CA ASN A 499 21.53 6.49 -2.45
C ASN A 499 20.88 7.17 -3.67
N LYS A 500 19.55 7.15 -3.76
CA LYS A 500 18.78 7.71 -4.89
C LYS A 500 18.24 9.11 -4.61
N ILE A 501 18.06 9.48 -3.34
CA ILE A 501 17.45 10.76 -2.95
C ILE A 501 18.10 11.96 -3.65
N ARG A 502 19.43 11.98 -3.72
CA ARG A 502 20.22 13.04 -4.34
C ARG A 502 20.18 13.01 -5.87
N GLN A 503 20.07 11.81 -6.46
CA GLN A 503 19.95 11.66 -7.92
C GLN A 503 18.61 12.20 -8.42
N GLU A 504 17.54 11.99 -7.65
CA GLU A 504 16.18 12.32 -8.06
C GLU A 504 15.72 13.72 -7.60
N LEU A 505 16.15 14.19 -6.42
CA LEU A 505 15.71 15.48 -5.84
C LEU A 505 16.76 16.60 -5.97
N GLY A 506 17.99 16.26 -6.36
CA GLY A 506 19.08 17.22 -6.54
C GLY A 506 19.81 17.60 -5.24
N ASP A 507 21.02 18.15 -5.40
CA ASP A 507 21.94 18.40 -4.30
C ASP A 507 21.42 19.46 -3.32
N GLY A 508 20.94 20.61 -3.82
CA GLY A 508 20.49 21.72 -2.97
C GLY A 508 19.31 21.37 -2.07
N TYR A 509 18.32 20.63 -2.59
CA TYR A 509 17.18 20.16 -1.80
C TYR A 509 17.64 19.21 -0.69
N VAL A 510 18.48 18.23 -1.03
CA VAL A 510 18.93 17.20 -0.09
C VAL A 510 19.83 17.79 1.00
N ASP A 511 20.71 18.73 0.65
CA ASP A 511 21.59 19.39 1.63
C ASP A 511 20.77 20.24 2.61
N ALA A 512 19.76 20.95 2.13
CA ALA A 512 18.80 21.68 2.96
C ALA A 512 18.00 20.74 3.88
N LEU A 513 17.46 19.65 3.32
CA LEU A 513 16.71 18.64 4.09
C LEU A 513 17.57 18.01 5.18
N PHE A 514 18.79 17.56 4.85
CA PHE A 514 19.68 16.92 5.82
C PHE A 514 20.11 17.88 6.91
N SER A 515 20.39 19.13 6.58
CA SER A 515 20.75 20.15 7.56
C SER A 515 19.59 20.43 8.53
N ARG A 516 18.35 20.49 8.03
CA ARG A 516 17.15 20.78 8.83
C ARG A 516 16.76 19.65 9.78
N TYR A 517 17.09 18.40 9.46
CA TYR A 517 16.73 17.23 10.26
C TYR A 517 17.93 16.50 10.87
N ALA A 518 19.14 17.08 10.84
CA ALA A 518 20.40 16.41 11.16
C ALA A 518 20.42 15.68 12.52
N ASP A 519 19.70 16.19 13.52
CA ASP A 519 19.59 15.67 14.88
C ASP A 519 18.46 14.64 15.07
N ARG A 520 17.56 14.51 14.08
CA ARG A 520 16.33 13.69 14.16
C ARG A 520 16.31 12.55 13.15
N VAL A 521 16.76 12.79 11.93
CA VAL A 521 16.73 11.84 10.81
C VAL A 521 18.13 11.74 10.20
N PRO A 522 18.76 10.56 10.19
CA PRO A 522 20.10 10.40 9.61
C PRO A 522 20.14 10.69 8.10
N ALA A 523 21.23 11.29 7.61
CA ALA A 523 21.48 11.71 6.21
C ALA A 523 21.50 10.60 5.12
N PHE A 524 21.04 9.39 5.44
CA PHE A 524 20.86 8.28 4.49
C PHE A 524 19.55 7.52 4.73
N ALA A 525 18.71 8.01 5.64
CA ALA A 525 17.39 7.46 5.84
C ALA A 525 16.56 7.61 4.56
N ASP A 526 15.67 6.66 4.31
CA ASP A 526 14.68 6.72 3.25
C ASP A 526 13.81 7.98 3.43
N LEU A 527 13.43 8.62 2.32
CA LEU A 527 12.64 9.84 2.29
C LEU A 527 11.34 9.73 3.12
N VAL A 528 10.71 8.55 3.18
CA VAL A 528 9.52 8.32 4.02
C VAL A 528 9.76 8.58 5.53
N CYS A 529 10.99 8.44 6.02
CA CYS A 529 11.29 8.62 7.45
C CYS A 529 11.03 10.04 7.96
N TYR A 530 11.07 11.05 7.08
CA TYR A 530 10.81 12.44 7.46
C TYR A 530 9.34 12.68 7.82
N TRP A 531 8.41 11.99 7.15
CA TRP A 531 6.98 12.03 7.50
C TRP A 531 6.70 11.36 8.85
N PHE A 532 7.36 10.23 9.12
CA PHE A 532 7.29 9.57 10.43
C PHE A 532 7.77 10.49 11.55
N GLU A 533 8.90 11.18 11.38
CA GLU A 533 9.41 12.11 12.40
C GLU A 533 8.48 13.30 12.62
N LYS A 534 7.91 13.88 11.56
CA LYS A 534 6.95 14.98 11.70
C LYS A 534 5.66 14.55 12.40
N ALA A 535 5.07 13.42 12.02
CA ALA A 535 3.89 12.90 12.70
C ALA A 535 4.17 12.56 14.18
N ARG A 536 5.33 11.96 14.48
CA ARG A 536 5.78 11.74 15.86
C ARG A 536 5.86 13.04 16.65
N ALA A 537 6.42 14.10 16.05
CA ALA A 537 6.51 15.40 16.72
C ALA A 537 5.12 16.02 16.99
N MET A 538 4.16 15.85 16.08
CA MET A 538 2.77 16.31 16.29
C MET A 538 2.04 15.54 17.39
N ILE A 539 2.24 14.22 17.48
CA ILE A 539 1.73 13.40 18.58
C ILE A 539 2.36 13.81 19.91
N GLY A 540 3.69 13.97 19.93
CA GLY A 540 4.41 14.43 21.12
C GLY A 540 4.01 15.85 21.58
N SER A 541 3.38 16.64 20.71
CA SER A 541 2.88 17.99 20.99
C SER A 541 1.37 18.04 21.24
N ASP A 542 0.70 16.89 21.39
CA ASP A 542 -0.74 16.77 21.63
C ASP A 542 -1.63 17.42 20.55
N ILE A 543 -1.11 17.61 19.34
CA ILE A 543 -1.87 18.11 18.18
C ILE A 543 -2.60 16.95 17.48
N THR A 544 -2.00 15.76 17.50
CA THR A 544 -2.48 14.56 16.83
C THR A 544 -2.53 13.41 17.83
N ARG A 545 -3.55 12.56 17.72
CA ARG A 545 -3.76 11.40 18.61
C ARG A 545 -2.98 10.18 18.13
N ARG A 546 -3.19 9.80 16.87
CA ARG A 546 -2.55 8.62 16.24
C ARG A 546 -2.08 8.95 14.84
N ALA A 547 -1.02 8.26 14.41
CA ALA A 547 -0.55 8.30 13.04
C ALA A 547 -0.33 6.88 12.50
N GLY A 548 -0.53 6.72 11.20
CA GLY A 548 -0.20 5.49 10.48
C GLY A 548 0.39 5.79 9.12
N PHE A 549 1.45 5.07 8.74
CA PHE A 549 2.03 5.18 7.40
C PHE A 549 2.44 3.85 6.81
N ILE A 550 2.44 3.79 5.48
CA ILE A 550 3.14 2.78 4.70
C ILE A 550 4.59 3.25 4.44
N ALA A 551 5.54 2.34 4.55
CA ALA A 551 6.96 2.56 4.24
C ALA A 551 7.56 1.36 3.51
N THR A 552 8.76 1.51 2.94
CA THR A 552 9.54 0.34 2.50
C THR A 552 9.86 -0.55 3.71
N ASN A 553 9.94 -1.87 3.52
CA ASN A 553 10.28 -2.79 4.62
C ASN A 553 11.68 -2.53 5.22
N SER A 554 12.51 -1.76 4.49
CA SER A 554 13.79 -1.26 4.96
C SER A 554 13.68 -0.28 6.13
N ILE A 555 12.49 0.23 6.47
CA ILE A 555 12.28 1.06 7.68
C ILE A 555 12.69 0.32 8.97
N ARG A 556 12.70 -1.01 8.93
CA ARG A 556 13.06 -1.89 10.05
C ARG A 556 14.55 -1.98 10.34
N GLY A 557 15.42 -1.36 9.54
CA GLY A 557 16.87 -1.55 9.63
C GLY A 557 17.70 -0.30 9.42
N GLY A 558 18.96 -0.37 9.86
CA GLY A 558 19.97 0.66 9.62
C GLY A 558 19.55 2.07 10.04
N SER A 559 19.87 3.05 9.20
CA SER A 559 19.54 4.46 9.42
C SER A 559 18.03 4.73 9.47
N ASN A 560 17.21 3.95 8.79
CA ASN A 560 15.76 4.16 8.74
C ASN A 560 15.11 3.85 10.09
N ARG A 561 15.57 2.76 10.76
CA ARG A 561 15.01 2.31 12.06
C ARG A 561 15.09 3.38 13.14
N LYS A 562 16.01 4.34 13.03
CA LYS A 562 16.16 5.44 13.99
C LYS A 562 14.88 6.24 14.20
N VAL A 563 14.03 6.39 13.18
CA VAL A 563 12.73 7.07 13.37
C VAL A 563 11.76 6.24 14.21
N LEU A 564 11.76 4.91 14.07
CA LEU A 564 10.95 4.01 14.89
C LEU A 564 11.46 3.93 16.33
N GLU A 565 12.77 3.97 16.55
CA GLU A 565 13.36 4.09 17.90
C GLU A 565 12.91 5.39 18.60
N ARG A 566 12.88 6.51 17.87
CA ARG A 566 12.39 7.79 18.39
C ARG A 566 10.91 7.73 18.74
N ILE A 567 10.09 7.10 17.89
CA ILE A 567 8.66 6.86 18.19
C ILE A 567 8.52 6.09 19.51
N LYS A 568 9.24 4.97 19.68
CA LYS A 568 9.27 4.19 20.94
C LYS A 568 9.80 4.95 22.15
N THR A 569 10.55 6.04 21.94
CA THR A 569 11.06 6.87 23.03
C THR A 569 10.03 7.89 23.50
N SER A 570 9.22 8.45 22.59
CA SER A 570 8.23 9.48 22.90
C SER A 570 6.78 8.97 22.96
N GLY A 571 6.56 7.69 22.70
CA GLY A 571 5.25 7.05 22.59
C GLY A 571 5.41 5.55 22.31
N ASP A 572 4.47 4.95 21.59
CA ASP A 572 4.53 3.52 21.27
C ASP A 572 4.02 3.19 19.86
N ILE A 573 4.47 2.04 19.33
CA ILE A 573 3.97 1.43 18.10
C ILE A 573 2.92 0.40 18.48
N PHE A 574 1.65 0.71 18.28
CA PHE A 574 0.55 -0.20 18.62
C PHE A 574 0.19 -1.15 17.47
N MET A 575 0.56 -0.83 16.23
CA MET A 575 0.25 -1.66 15.07
C MET A 575 1.44 -1.74 14.11
N GLY A 576 1.74 -2.94 13.63
CA GLY A 576 2.78 -3.17 12.63
C GLY A 576 2.42 -4.28 11.65
N TRP A 577 2.65 -4.04 10.37
CA TRP A 577 2.87 -5.11 9.39
C TRP A 577 4.34 -5.06 9.02
N SER A 578 5.11 -6.06 9.45
CA SER A 578 6.57 -6.02 9.33
C SER A 578 7.04 -6.16 7.90
N ASP A 579 6.37 -6.99 7.10
CA ASP A 579 6.86 -7.33 5.77
C ASP A 579 5.78 -7.94 4.87
N ARG A 580 5.16 -7.12 4.02
CA ARG A 580 4.11 -7.57 3.09
C ARG A 580 4.59 -7.53 1.64
N PRO A 581 4.32 -8.59 0.84
CA PRO A 581 4.46 -8.50 -0.60
C PRO A 581 3.55 -7.39 -1.14
N TRP A 582 4.12 -6.53 -1.99
CA TRP A 582 3.40 -5.46 -2.65
C TRP A 582 3.70 -5.53 -4.14
N ILE A 583 2.68 -5.83 -4.94
CA ILE A 583 2.86 -5.91 -6.40
C ILE A 583 2.75 -4.50 -6.96
N LEU A 584 3.87 -4.01 -7.46
CA LEU A 584 3.95 -2.70 -8.10
C LEU A 584 4.35 -2.87 -9.57
N ASN A 585 3.37 -2.77 -10.50
CA ASN A 585 3.61 -2.90 -11.95
C ASN A 585 4.40 -4.17 -12.34
N GLY A 586 4.15 -5.30 -11.66
CA GLY A 586 4.88 -6.56 -11.86
C GLY A 586 6.24 -6.65 -11.16
N ALA A 587 6.72 -5.58 -10.51
CA ALA A 587 7.86 -5.63 -9.60
C ALA A 587 7.37 -5.91 -8.17
N ALA A 588 7.87 -6.97 -7.54
CA ALA A 588 7.58 -7.24 -6.13
C ALA A 588 8.44 -6.31 -5.26
N VAL A 589 7.80 -5.30 -4.68
CA VAL A 589 8.35 -4.50 -3.58
C VAL A 589 7.81 -5.09 -2.28
N ARG A 590 8.47 -4.80 -1.16
CA ARG A 590 7.98 -5.18 0.15
C ARG A 590 7.84 -3.98 1.03
N VAL A 591 6.70 -3.89 1.69
CA VAL A 591 6.33 -2.74 2.51
C VAL A 591 6.15 -3.14 3.96
N SER A 592 6.37 -2.16 4.83
CA SER A 592 5.89 -2.19 6.21
C SER A 592 4.76 -1.18 6.37
N MET A 593 3.82 -1.47 7.26
CA MET A 593 2.79 -0.53 7.70
C MET A 593 2.96 -0.35 9.20
N VAL A 594 2.89 0.88 9.70
CA VAL A 594 3.16 1.17 11.11
C VAL A 594 2.14 2.17 11.62
N GLY A 595 1.41 1.79 12.66
CA GLY A 595 0.53 2.66 13.45
C GLY A 595 1.15 2.95 14.82
N PHE A 596 1.17 4.21 15.22
CA PHE A 596 1.79 4.67 16.46
C PHE A 596 1.05 5.85 17.08
N ASP A 597 1.18 5.96 18.40
CA ASP A 597 0.56 6.99 19.23
C ASP A 597 1.47 7.35 20.42
N LYS A 598 0.93 8.03 21.44
CA LYS A 598 1.67 8.43 22.64
C LYS A 598 1.90 7.28 23.65
N GLY A 599 1.60 6.04 23.29
CA GLY A 599 1.54 4.88 24.18
C GLY A 599 0.19 4.74 24.89
N GLU A 600 -0.88 5.24 24.27
CA GLU A 600 -2.24 5.19 24.84
C GLU A 600 -2.96 3.89 24.48
N GLU A 601 -2.72 3.36 23.28
CA GLU A 601 -3.20 2.03 22.89
C GLU A 601 -2.46 0.93 23.65
N ILE A 602 -3.23 0.03 24.27
CA ILE A 602 -2.72 -1.06 25.10
C ILE A 602 -2.67 -2.37 24.30
N ILE A 603 -3.52 -2.50 23.27
CA ILE A 603 -3.58 -3.70 22.45
C ILE A 603 -2.63 -3.54 21.26
N HIS A 604 -1.53 -4.29 21.25
CA HIS A 604 -0.59 -4.30 20.13
C HIS A 604 -0.94 -5.38 19.11
N SER A 605 -0.83 -5.05 17.83
CA SER A 605 -1.02 -5.99 16.72
C SER A 605 0.18 -6.00 15.78
N LEU A 606 0.80 -7.17 15.58
CA LEU A 606 1.89 -7.38 14.64
C LEU A 606 1.52 -8.46 13.62
N ASN A 607 1.53 -8.12 12.34
CA ASN A 607 1.14 -9.01 11.23
C ASN A 607 -0.26 -9.64 11.41
N GLY A 608 -1.19 -8.89 12.02
CA GLY A 608 -2.56 -9.33 12.29
C GLY A 608 -2.72 -10.20 13.54
N MET A 609 -1.65 -10.40 14.33
CA MET A 609 -1.68 -11.15 15.59
C MET A 609 -1.54 -10.20 16.78
N ILE A 610 -2.30 -10.44 17.84
CA ILE A 610 -2.16 -9.69 19.10
C ILE A 610 -0.84 -10.09 19.76
N VAL A 611 -0.05 -9.09 20.15
CA VAL A 611 1.26 -9.26 20.80
C VAL A 611 1.35 -8.40 22.05
N GLN A 612 2.31 -8.67 22.94
CA GLN A 612 2.49 -7.87 24.16
C GLN A 612 3.15 -6.51 23.90
N SER A 613 4.04 -6.44 22.91
CA SER A 613 4.74 -5.21 22.54
C SER A 613 5.36 -5.35 21.15
N ILE A 614 5.65 -4.22 20.51
CA ILE A 614 6.33 -4.16 19.21
C ILE A 614 7.66 -3.42 19.38
N ASN A 615 8.74 -4.07 18.94
CA ASN A 615 10.09 -3.49 18.91
C ASN A 615 10.28 -2.56 17.71
N ALA A 616 11.28 -1.69 17.75
CA ALA A 616 11.54 -0.72 16.67
C ALA A 616 11.91 -1.35 15.31
N ASN A 617 12.28 -2.63 15.27
CA ASN A 617 12.52 -3.39 14.03
C ASN A 617 11.26 -4.15 13.55
N LEU A 618 10.08 -3.86 14.13
CA LEU A 618 8.79 -4.51 13.88
C LEU A 618 8.88 -6.03 14.10
N THR A 619 9.48 -6.41 15.21
CA THR A 619 9.44 -7.78 15.74
C THR A 619 8.75 -7.78 17.10
N GLN A 620 8.29 -8.95 17.51
CA GLN A 620 7.85 -9.21 18.88
C GLN A 620 9.03 -9.78 19.70
N ASP A 621 8.82 -9.89 21.01
CA ASP A 621 9.71 -10.57 21.96
C ASP A 621 11.00 -9.80 22.30
N ILE A 622 12.10 -10.53 22.53
CA ILE A 622 13.40 -9.98 22.96
C ILE A 622 13.88 -8.92 21.96
N ASP A 623 14.09 -7.71 22.49
CA ASP A 623 14.58 -6.58 21.71
C ASP A 623 16.08 -6.68 21.43
N THR A 624 16.44 -7.54 20.47
CA THR A 624 17.83 -7.70 20.02
C THR A 624 18.41 -6.43 19.41
N THR A 625 17.58 -5.41 19.12
CA THR A 625 18.07 -4.14 18.60
C THR A 625 18.90 -3.36 19.61
N LYS A 626 18.85 -3.75 20.89
CA LYS A 626 19.67 -3.23 21.98
C LYS A 626 21.09 -3.82 22.03
N ALA A 627 21.39 -4.81 21.20
CA ALA A 627 22.71 -5.42 21.18
C ALA A 627 23.81 -4.38 20.89
N LEU A 628 24.93 -4.51 21.60
CA LEU A 628 26.07 -3.62 21.53
C LEU A 628 27.17 -4.19 20.65
N ILE A 629 27.94 -3.31 20.01
CA ILE A 629 29.15 -3.74 19.31
C ILE A 629 30.17 -4.22 20.35
N LEU A 630 30.65 -5.44 20.17
CA LEU A 630 31.65 -6.07 21.02
C LEU A 630 33.05 -5.68 20.56
N PRO A 631 33.88 -5.02 21.41
CA PRO A 631 35.24 -4.64 21.04
C PRO A 631 36.10 -5.81 20.57
N GLU A 632 35.88 -6.99 21.15
CA GLU A 632 36.57 -8.25 20.82
C GLU A 632 36.34 -8.74 19.38
N ASN A 633 35.27 -8.28 18.71
CA ASN A 633 34.95 -8.69 17.34
C ASN A 633 35.50 -7.73 16.27
N LYS A 634 36.06 -6.58 16.67
CA LYS A 634 36.56 -5.55 15.74
C LYS A 634 37.80 -6.04 14.98
N ASN A 635 37.97 -5.54 13.74
CA ASN A 635 39.11 -5.84 12.88
C ASN A 635 39.27 -7.33 12.52
N ILE A 636 38.16 -8.09 12.53
CA ILE A 636 38.15 -9.49 12.10
C ILE A 636 37.39 -9.64 10.78
N ILE A 637 36.26 -8.93 10.64
CA ILE A 637 35.45 -8.93 9.42
C ILE A 637 35.61 -7.62 8.64
N PHE A 638 35.68 -7.72 7.32
CA PHE A 638 35.92 -6.59 6.42
C PHE A 638 35.04 -6.66 5.17
N GLY A 639 34.81 -5.52 4.54
CA GLY A 639 34.22 -5.45 3.20
C GLY A 639 35.27 -5.66 2.11
N GLY A 640 34.86 -6.24 0.98
CA GLY A 640 35.71 -6.38 -0.21
C GLY A 640 36.03 -5.06 -0.91
N THR A 641 36.84 -5.13 -1.97
CA THR A 641 37.20 -3.97 -2.79
C THR A 641 36.01 -3.50 -3.63
N LYS A 642 35.98 -2.22 -4.01
CA LYS A 642 34.96 -1.68 -4.92
C LYS A 642 35.63 -1.18 -6.19
N LYS A 643 35.51 -1.91 -7.29
CA LYS A 643 36.11 -1.57 -8.59
C LYS A 643 35.79 -0.13 -9.02
N GLY A 644 34.50 0.20 -9.11
CA GLY A 644 34.03 1.51 -9.56
C GLY A 644 34.44 1.80 -11.01
N GLY A 645 34.30 0.81 -11.90
CA GLY A 645 34.72 0.83 -13.30
C GLY A 645 34.87 -0.60 -13.82
N LYS A 646 35.17 -0.74 -15.11
CA LYS A 646 35.33 -2.04 -15.80
C LYS A 646 36.74 -2.61 -15.61
N PHE A 647 37.06 -2.97 -14.38
CA PHE A 647 38.34 -3.59 -14.00
C PHE A 647 38.34 -5.11 -14.15
N ASP A 648 37.15 -5.73 -14.18
CA ASP A 648 36.99 -7.16 -14.46
C ASP A 648 37.18 -7.45 -15.94
N ILE A 649 37.84 -8.56 -16.23
CA ILE A 649 38.20 -8.98 -17.59
C ILE A 649 37.65 -10.37 -17.90
N THR A 650 37.26 -10.58 -19.16
CA THR A 650 36.82 -11.89 -19.65
C THR A 650 38.02 -12.81 -19.87
N GLN A 651 37.77 -14.12 -19.98
CA GLN A 651 38.84 -15.09 -20.25
C GLN A 651 39.65 -14.75 -21.51
N GLY A 652 38.99 -14.31 -22.60
CA GLY A 652 39.68 -13.90 -23.81
C GLY A 652 40.60 -12.68 -23.62
N ILE A 653 40.19 -11.69 -22.82
CA ILE A 653 41.05 -10.54 -22.48
C ILE A 653 42.21 -10.99 -21.58
N TYR A 654 41.93 -11.86 -20.61
CA TYR A 654 42.96 -12.44 -19.76
C TYR A 654 44.04 -13.16 -20.58
N ASP A 655 43.65 -14.00 -21.54
CA ASP A 655 44.61 -14.75 -22.37
C ASP A 655 45.49 -13.80 -23.19
N VAL A 656 44.90 -12.74 -23.77
CA VAL A 656 45.64 -11.71 -24.52
C VAL A 656 46.63 -10.95 -23.62
N LEU A 657 46.19 -10.50 -22.44
CA LEU A 657 47.05 -9.75 -21.52
C LEU A 657 48.16 -10.64 -20.95
N MET A 658 47.88 -11.90 -20.65
CA MET A 658 48.90 -12.83 -20.14
C MET A 658 49.94 -13.24 -21.20
N GLN A 659 49.59 -13.21 -22.48
CA GLN A 659 50.52 -13.46 -23.59
C GLN A 659 51.39 -12.24 -23.94
N SER A 660 50.99 -11.03 -23.52
CA SER A 660 51.82 -9.84 -23.71
C SER A 660 53.07 -9.93 -22.81
N GLN A 661 54.20 -10.32 -23.40
CA GLN A 661 55.49 -10.31 -22.74
C GLN A 661 56.13 -8.92 -22.90
N ASN A 662 56.95 -8.52 -21.91
CA ASN A 662 57.77 -7.31 -21.85
C ASN A 662 57.12 -6.04 -21.26
N ASN A 663 56.69 -6.10 -19.99
CA ASN A 663 56.52 -4.86 -19.23
C ASN A 663 57.89 -4.18 -19.06
N PRO A 664 58.04 -2.85 -19.29
CA PRO A 664 59.32 -2.14 -19.19
C PRO A 664 60.14 -2.38 -17.91
N HIS A 665 59.48 -2.59 -16.77
CA HIS A 665 60.12 -2.88 -15.48
C HIS A 665 60.47 -4.37 -15.24
N GLY A 666 60.21 -5.26 -16.21
CA GLY A 666 60.50 -6.70 -16.13
C GLY A 666 59.56 -7.54 -15.25
N ARG A 667 58.60 -6.93 -14.54
CA ARG A 667 57.63 -7.66 -13.70
C ARG A 667 56.51 -8.32 -14.51
N PRO A 668 55.98 -9.48 -14.09
CA PRO A 668 54.94 -10.19 -14.81
C PRO A 668 53.55 -9.57 -14.60
N ASN A 669 52.66 -9.75 -15.58
CA ASN A 669 51.26 -9.29 -15.50
C ASN A 669 50.47 -9.95 -14.35
N SER A 670 50.90 -11.11 -13.85
CA SER A 670 50.31 -11.78 -12.67
C SER A 670 50.45 -10.97 -11.37
N ASP A 671 51.30 -9.94 -11.34
CA ASP A 671 51.41 -9.03 -10.20
C ASP A 671 50.13 -8.21 -10.01
N VAL A 672 49.45 -7.86 -11.10
CA VAL A 672 48.25 -6.99 -11.11
C VAL A 672 47.00 -7.66 -11.70
N ILE A 673 47.12 -8.82 -12.36
CA ILE A 673 45.99 -9.65 -12.76
C ILE A 673 45.74 -10.68 -11.67
N LYS A 674 44.66 -10.52 -10.92
CA LYS A 674 44.32 -11.38 -9.79
C LYS A 674 43.03 -12.16 -10.02
N PRO A 675 42.89 -13.38 -9.45
CA PRO A 675 41.61 -14.04 -9.34
C PRO A 675 40.61 -13.12 -8.62
N TRP A 676 39.35 -13.15 -9.03
CA TRP A 676 38.33 -12.27 -8.49
C TRP A 676 37.06 -13.03 -8.13
N VAL A 677 36.44 -12.65 -7.01
CA VAL A 677 35.21 -13.28 -6.53
C VAL A 677 34.19 -12.24 -6.08
N ASN A 678 32.95 -12.41 -6.53
CA ASN A 678 31.80 -11.62 -6.07
C ASN A 678 30.76 -12.50 -5.38
N GLY A 679 29.72 -11.89 -4.81
CA GLY A 679 28.71 -12.63 -4.02
C GLY A 679 28.08 -13.80 -4.78
N GLN A 680 27.82 -13.65 -6.09
CA GLN A 680 27.29 -14.72 -6.92
C GLN A 680 28.32 -15.85 -7.14
N ALA A 681 29.58 -15.49 -7.37
CA ALA A 681 30.66 -16.46 -7.56
C ALA A 681 30.99 -17.25 -6.29
N LEU A 682 30.74 -16.71 -5.09
CA LEU A 682 30.85 -17.48 -3.84
C LEU A 682 29.81 -18.60 -3.74
N LEU A 683 28.65 -18.44 -4.39
CA LEU A 683 27.51 -19.35 -4.25
C LEU A 683 27.48 -20.46 -5.31
N GLY A 684 28.40 -20.49 -6.26
CA GLY A 684 28.40 -21.51 -7.30
C GLY A 684 29.76 -21.68 -7.95
N LYS A 685 29.85 -22.61 -8.90
CA LYS A 685 31.05 -22.75 -9.72
C LYS A 685 30.97 -21.79 -10.90
N GLY A 686 31.50 -20.58 -10.71
CA GLY A 686 31.68 -19.62 -11.79
C GLY A 686 32.91 -19.97 -12.65
N GLU A 687 32.88 -19.58 -13.93
CA GLU A 687 34.09 -19.42 -14.74
C GLU A 687 35.15 -18.65 -13.94
N LYS A 688 36.42 -19.00 -14.06
CA LYS A 688 37.51 -18.23 -13.42
C LYS A 688 37.38 -16.77 -13.85
N ARG A 689 37.18 -15.88 -12.88
CA ARG A 689 37.09 -14.44 -13.12
C ARG A 689 38.38 -13.78 -12.70
N TRP A 690 38.76 -12.77 -13.46
CA TRP A 690 39.99 -12.04 -13.26
C TRP A 690 39.69 -10.56 -13.15
N VAL A 691 40.51 -9.87 -12.36
CA VAL A 691 40.43 -8.42 -12.18
C VAL A 691 41.82 -7.82 -12.31
N ILE A 692 41.88 -6.63 -12.89
CA ILE A 692 43.06 -5.78 -12.82
C ILE A 692 43.03 -5.03 -11.49
N ASP A 693 44.03 -5.27 -10.66
CA ASP A 693 44.18 -4.72 -9.31
C ASP A 693 45.61 -4.23 -9.09
N PHE A 694 45.79 -2.92 -9.07
CA PHE A 694 47.07 -2.27 -8.76
C PHE A 694 47.30 -2.10 -7.25
N GLY A 695 46.49 -2.72 -6.39
CA GLY A 695 46.66 -2.68 -4.94
C GLY A 695 46.07 -1.41 -4.30
N VAL A 696 46.76 -0.89 -3.27
CA VAL A 696 46.22 0.18 -2.41
C VAL A 696 46.60 1.57 -2.89
N ASP A 697 47.87 1.75 -3.26
CA ASP A 697 48.53 3.05 -3.40
C ASP A 697 49.57 3.08 -4.52
N MET A 698 49.56 2.10 -5.43
CA MET A 698 50.48 2.08 -6.56
C MET A 698 50.39 3.38 -7.36
N SER A 699 51.55 3.99 -7.60
CA SER A 699 51.65 5.25 -8.32
C SER A 699 51.20 5.10 -9.78
N LEU A 700 50.80 6.23 -10.40
CA LEU A 700 50.45 6.23 -11.82
C LEU A 700 51.64 5.82 -12.69
N GLU A 701 52.84 6.23 -12.29
CA GLU A 701 54.09 5.93 -12.98
C GLU A 701 54.33 4.42 -12.99
N ASP A 702 54.25 3.77 -11.83
CA ASP A 702 54.41 2.31 -11.71
C ASP A 702 53.30 1.55 -12.43
N ALA A 703 52.04 1.99 -12.29
CA ALA A 703 50.91 1.37 -12.97
C ALA A 703 51.06 1.44 -14.50
N SER A 704 51.63 2.53 -15.02
CA SER A 704 51.88 2.72 -16.46
C SER A 704 52.97 1.80 -17.02
N GLN A 705 53.82 1.22 -16.17
CA GLN A 705 54.81 0.21 -16.56
C GLN A 705 54.17 -1.15 -16.91
N TYR A 706 52.89 -1.37 -16.60
CA TYR A 706 52.13 -2.53 -17.09
C TYR A 706 51.45 -2.19 -18.42
N GLU A 707 52.23 -1.87 -19.45
CA GLU A 707 51.80 -1.15 -20.67
C GLU A 707 50.44 -1.60 -21.24
N LYS A 708 50.28 -2.89 -21.57
CA LYS A 708 49.02 -3.41 -22.16
C LYS A 708 47.84 -3.41 -21.20
N ILE A 709 48.09 -3.63 -19.93
CA ILE A 709 47.06 -3.56 -18.87
C ILE A 709 46.64 -2.11 -18.68
N PHE A 710 47.61 -1.20 -18.65
CA PHE A 710 47.40 0.22 -18.46
C PHE A 710 46.64 0.84 -19.65
N GLU A 711 46.98 0.46 -20.89
CA GLU A 711 46.22 0.83 -22.09
C GLU A 711 44.74 0.40 -21.98
N TYR A 712 44.49 -0.83 -21.52
CA TYR A 712 43.13 -1.35 -21.33
C TYR A 712 42.33 -0.51 -20.33
N ILE A 713 42.85 -0.28 -19.12
CA ILE A 713 42.13 0.52 -18.11
C ILE A 713 41.99 1.98 -18.55
N LYS A 714 42.97 2.54 -19.28
CA LYS A 714 42.89 3.91 -19.79
C LYS A 714 41.79 4.04 -20.84
N LYS A 715 41.53 2.99 -21.61
CA LYS A 715 40.44 2.96 -22.57
C LYS A 715 39.07 2.76 -21.90
N GLU A 716 38.96 1.82 -20.97
CA GLU A 716 37.66 1.36 -20.44
C GLU A 716 37.23 2.06 -19.14
N VAL A 717 38.18 2.52 -18.31
CA VAL A 717 37.91 3.05 -16.96
C VAL A 717 38.07 4.57 -16.90
N TYR A 718 39.14 5.13 -17.49
CA TYR A 718 39.44 6.57 -17.42
C TYR A 718 38.27 7.49 -17.85
N PRO A 719 37.59 7.25 -19.00
CA PRO A 719 36.49 8.14 -19.44
C PRO A 719 35.32 8.22 -18.44
N ILE A 720 35.09 7.15 -17.69
CA ILE A 720 34.02 7.06 -16.68
C ILE A 720 34.47 7.74 -15.37
N ARG A 721 35.74 7.58 -14.99
CA ARG A 721 36.26 8.05 -13.70
C ARG A 721 36.57 9.52 -13.63
N ILE A 722 36.99 10.13 -14.75
CA ILE A 722 37.42 11.53 -14.74
C ILE A 722 36.28 12.49 -14.34
N ASN A 723 35.04 12.11 -14.64
CA ASN A 723 33.83 12.87 -14.30
C ASN A 723 33.24 12.51 -12.91
N ASN A 724 33.95 11.72 -12.09
CA ASN A 724 33.48 11.37 -10.76
C ASN A 724 33.52 12.59 -9.82
N ARG A 725 32.43 12.83 -9.08
CA ARG A 725 32.33 13.93 -8.11
C ARG A 725 33.37 13.86 -7.00
N MET A 726 33.79 12.66 -6.59
CA MET A 726 34.82 12.51 -5.56
C MET A 726 36.19 12.64 -6.19
N GLU A 727 36.91 13.72 -5.84
CA GLU A 727 38.23 14.04 -6.39
C GLU A 727 39.24 12.89 -6.20
N SER A 728 39.19 12.18 -5.08
CA SER A 728 40.04 11.01 -4.84
C SER A 728 39.84 9.92 -5.90
N ARG A 729 38.61 9.74 -6.39
CA ARG A 729 38.26 8.72 -7.39
C ARG A 729 38.57 9.17 -8.82
N SER A 730 38.52 10.46 -9.12
CA SER A 730 38.91 11.01 -10.42
C SER A 730 40.43 11.11 -10.57
N LYS A 731 41.14 11.57 -9.53
CA LYS A 731 42.61 11.64 -9.51
C LYS A 731 43.27 10.25 -9.57
N HIS A 732 42.76 9.27 -8.82
CA HIS A 732 43.30 7.90 -8.79
C HIS A 732 42.42 6.94 -9.59
N TRP A 733 42.18 7.28 -10.86
CA TRP A 733 41.23 6.55 -11.71
C TRP A 733 41.66 5.11 -12.02
N TRP A 734 42.96 4.82 -11.98
CA TRP A 734 43.53 3.49 -12.21
C TRP A 734 43.40 2.56 -11.00
N LEU A 735 43.08 3.10 -9.82
CA LEU A 735 42.82 2.32 -8.62
C LEU A 735 41.32 2.03 -8.48
N HIS A 736 41.00 0.91 -7.82
CA HIS A 736 39.63 0.61 -7.42
C HIS A 736 39.08 1.77 -6.59
N SER A 737 37.79 2.09 -6.75
CA SER A 737 37.11 3.16 -6.00
C SER A 737 37.14 2.99 -4.47
N PHE A 738 37.38 1.76 -4.00
CA PHE A 738 37.77 1.42 -2.63
C PHE A 738 38.74 0.23 -2.67
N THR A 739 39.95 0.40 -2.13
CA THR A 739 41.04 -0.58 -2.23
C THR A 739 41.15 -1.54 -1.04
N ALA A 740 40.35 -1.32 0.01
CA ALA A 740 40.25 -2.16 1.21
C ALA A 740 41.60 -2.47 1.93
N PRO A 741 42.39 -1.45 2.33
CA PRO A 741 43.72 -1.66 2.92
C PRO A 741 43.71 -2.51 4.20
N SER A 742 42.77 -2.25 5.12
CA SER A 742 42.67 -3.00 6.38
C SER A 742 42.37 -4.48 6.15
N MET A 743 41.52 -4.80 5.18
CA MET A 743 41.22 -6.17 4.77
C MET A 743 42.47 -6.87 4.26
N ARG A 744 43.18 -6.22 3.31
CA ARG A 744 44.41 -6.77 2.72
C ARG A 744 45.48 -7.04 3.78
N HIS A 745 45.65 -6.11 4.72
CA HIS A 745 46.59 -6.29 5.83
C HIS A 745 46.19 -7.50 6.70
N ALA A 746 44.91 -7.63 7.04
CA ALA A 746 44.43 -8.71 7.89
C ALA A 746 44.57 -10.11 7.26
N VAL A 747 44.45 -10.22 5.93
CA VAL A 747 44.57 -11.51 5.23
C VAL A 747 45.98 -11.80 4.69
N ALA A 748 46.93 -10.88 4.84
CA ALA A 748 48.27 -11.00 4.24
C ALA A 748 49.10 -12.17 4.77
N THR A 749 48.82 -12.63 6.00
CA THR A 749 49.60 -13.66 6.70
C THR A 749 48.96 -15.05 6.67
N ILE A 750 47.75 -15.18 6.11
CA ILE A 750 47.00 -16.43 6.02
C ILE A 750 46.90 -16.91 4.56
N SER A 751 46.85 -18.22 4.35
CA SER A 751 46.75 -18.79 2.99
C SER A 751 45.34 -18.79 2.43
N ARG A 752 44.33 -18.68 3.31
CA ARG A 752 42.91 -18.66 2.96
C ARG A 752 42.14 -17.81 3.97
N TYR A 753 40.98 -17.32 3.58
CA TYR A 753 40.05 -16.60 4.46
C TYR A 753 38.62 -17.11 4.27
N ILE A 754 37.77 -16.81 5.25
CA ILE A 754 36.34 -17.11 5.16
C ILE A 754 35.63 -15.95 4.45
N ALA A 755 34.79 -16.24 3.46
CA ALA A 755 34.00 -15.24 2.75
C ALA A 755 32.49 -15.56 2.81
N THR A 756 31.66 -14.52 2.89
CA THR A 756 30.20 -14.61 2.76
C THR A 756 29.68 -13.59 1.76
N PRO A 757 28.68 -13.92 0.92
CA PRO A 757 28.00 -12.92 0.13
C PRO A 757 27.27 -11.90 1.02
N ARG A 758 27.23 -10.65 0.59
CA ARG A 758 26.48 -9.57 1.25
C ARG A 758 24.98 -9.87 1.25
N VAL A 759 24.45 -10.37 0.14
CA VAL A 759 23.03 -10.71 -0.06
C VAL A 759 22.94 -12.13 -0.62
N SER A 760 22.09 -12.97 -0.02
CA SER A 760 21.93 -14.38 -0.40
C SER A 760 20.60 -14.89 0.16
N LYS A 761 20.06 -15.99 -0.37
CA LYS A 761 18.88 -16.64 0.22
C LYS A 761 19.21 -17.32 1.56
N TYR A 762 20.33 -18.03 1.61
CA TYR A 762 20.83 -18.74 2.79
C TYR A 762 22.07 -18.05 3.38
N ARG A 763 22.32 -18.20 4.69
CA ARG A 763 23.57 -17.74 5.32
C ARG A 763 24.66 -18.75 5.03
N LEU A 764 25.62 -18.37 4.18
CA LEU A 764 26.63 -19.27 3.65
C LEU A 764 27.99 -18.61 3.75
N PHE A 765 28.95 -19.37 4.27
CA PHE A 765 30.36 -19.00 4.32
C PHE A 765 31.19 -20.04 3.58
N VAL A 766 32.23 -19.59 2.87
CA VAL A 766 33.09 -20.45 2.04
C VAL A 766 34.55 -20.09 2.25
N TRP A 767 35.44 -21.04 2.00
CA TRP A 767 36.88 -20.77 1.96
C TRP A 767 37.27 -20.10 0.63
N VAL A 768 38.13 -19.09 0.71
CA VAL A 768 38.69 -18.40 -0.45
C VAL A 768 40.20 -18.26 -0.26
N ASP A 769 40.96 -18.51 -1.33
CA ASP A 769 42.41 -18.33 -1.35
C ASP A 769 42.80 -16.85 -1.16
N SER A 770 43.84 -16.58 -0.36
CA SER A 770 44.20 -15.20 0.00
C SER A 770 44.70 -14.33 -1.16
N ASN A 771 45.11 -14.92 -2.29
CA ASN A 771 45.46 -14.18 -3.51
C ASN A 771 44.22 -13.79 -4.35
N THR A 772 43.02 -14.25 -3.98
CA THR A 772 41.76 -13.89 -4.66
C THR A 772 41.21 -12.58 -4.12
N ILE A 773 40.93 -11.62 -5.01
CA ILE A 773 40.40 -10.30 -4.67
C ILE A 773 38.87 -10.37 -4.52
N PRO A 774 38.33 -10.03 -3.33
CA PRO A 774 36.90 -10.04 -3.08
C PRO A 774 36.23 -8.71 -3.50
N ASP A 775 35.06 -8.80 -4.11
CA ASP A 775 34.21 -7.66 -4.50
C ASP A 775 33.40 -7.07 -3.34
N ASP A 776 32.84 -5.87 -3.51
CA ASP A 776 32.01 -5.22 -2.52
C ASP A 776 30.71 -5.99 -2.24
N GLY A 777 30.27 -6.87 -3.15
CA GLY A 777 29.20 -7.84 -2.90
C GLY A 777 29.53 -8.93 -1.85
N THR A 778 30.67 -8.86 -1.16
CA THR A 778 31.15 -9.88 -0.21
C THR A 778 31.69 -9.27 1.09
N TYR A 779 31.74 -10.09 2.15
CA TYR A 779 32.47 -9.81 3.37
C TYR A 779 33.48 -10.92 3.66
N ILE A 780 34.58 -10.53 4.30
CA ILE A 780 35.78 -11.33 4.52
C ILE A 780 36.04 -11.39 6.01
N VAL A 781 36.09 -12.59 6.56
CA VAL A 781 36.52 -12.83 7.94
C VAL A 781 37.96 -13.32 7.87
N ALA A 782 38.89 -12.53 8.42
CA ALA A 782 40.34 -12.77 8.40
C ALA A 782 40.73 -13.85 9.42
N ARG A 783 40.23 -15.06 9.19
CA ARG A 783 40.47 -16.28 9.95
C ARG A 783 40.64 -17.44 8.97
N ASP A 784 41.51 -18.39 9.29
CA ASP A 784 41.84 -19.56 8.47
C ASP A 784 41.52 -20.91 9.16
N ASP A 785 40.95 -20.85 10.37
CA ASP A 785 40.59 -22.01 11.20
C ASP A 785 39.16 -22.52 10.98
N ASP A 786 38.99 -23.85 11.06
CA ASP A 786 37.70 -24.51 10.87
C ASP A 786 36.72 -24.28 12.04
N TYR A 787 37.20 -23.87 13.23
CA TYR A 787 36.32 -23.53 14.35
C TYR A 787 35.47 -22.29 14.03
N PHE A 788 36.08 -21.21 13.55
CA PHE A 788 35.37 -19.99 13.16
C PHE A 788 34.38 -20.27 12.02
N MET A 789 34.79 -21.08 11.04
CA MET A 789 33.90 -21.55 9.97
C MET A 789 32.67 -22.26 10.55
N GLY A 790 32.88 -23.15 11.53
CA GLY A 790 31.82 -23.89 12.19
C GLY A 790 30.84 -23.01 12.96
N VAL A 791 31.34 -22.11 13.81
CA VAL A 791 30.47 -21.21 14.59
C VAL A 791 29.64 -20.32 13.68
N LEU A 792 30.24 -19.77 12.62
CA LEU A 792 29.52 -18.93 11.65
C LEU A 792 28.45 -19.71 10.86
N HIS A 793 28.65 -21.01 10.61
CA HIS A 793 27.64 -21.86 9.95
C HIS A 793 26.57 -22.43 10.87
N SER A 794 26.66 -22.19 12.18
CA SER A 794 25.70 -22.72 13.15
C SER A 794 24.33 -22.03 13.06
N LYS A 795 23.28 -22.76 13.47
CA LYS A 795 21.93 -22.23 13.69
C LYS A 795 21.95 -21.00 14.60
N ILE A 796 22.79 -20.98 15.63
CA ILE A 796 22.87 -19.88 16.60
C ILE A 796 23.32 -18.58 15.90
N HIS A 797 24.38 -18.65 15.09
CA HIS A 797 24.84 -17.49 14.34
C HIS A 797 23.88 -17.11 13.21
N GLU A 798 23.33 -18.10 12.48
CA GLU A 798 22.34 -17.85 11.43
C GLU A 798 21.13 -17.09 11.99
N LEU A 799 20.57 -17.55 13.12
CA LEU A 799 19.43 -16.91 13.78
C LEU A 799 19.75 -15.47 14.22
N TRP A 800 20.90 -15.25 14.87
CA TRP A 800 21.34 -13.91 15.26
C TRP A 800 21.51 -12.99 14.04
N ALA A 801 22.17 -13.48 12.99
CA ALA A 801 22.41 -12.72 11.77
C ALA A 801 21.12 -12.40 11.01
N LEU A 802 20.14 -13.28 11.01
CA LEU A 802 18.82 -13.03 10.39
C LEU A 802 17.99 -12.05 11.21
N ARG A 803 18.06 -12.11 12.56
CA ARG A 803 17.34 -11.19 13.44
C ARG A 803 17.94 -9.77 13.43
N GLN A 804 19.25 -9.66 13.35
CA GLN A 804 19.98 -8.38 13.34
C GLN A 804 20.25 -7.81 11.93
N GLY A 805 20.09 -8.64 10.91
CA GLY A 805 20.31 -8.28 9.51
C GLY A 805 19.21 -7.42 8.92
N THR A 806 19.38 -7.05 7.66
CA THR A 806 18.34 -6.38 6.86
C THR A 806 17.97 -7.27 5.68
N PHE A 807 16.96 -6.90 4.90
CA PHE A 807 16.55 -7.66 3.71
C PHE A 807 16.66 -6.79 2.46
N LEU A 808 16.95 -7.37 1.30
CA LEU A 808 17.11 -6.62 0.05
C LEU A 808 16.59 -7.40 -1.17
N GLY A 809 16.02 -6.66 -2.12
CA GLY A 809 15.71 -7.16 -3.46
C GLY A 809 14.31 -7.78 -3.59
N VAL A 810 13.97 -8.14 -4.82
CA VAL A 810 12.67 -8.73 -5.21
C VAL A 810 12.41 -10.06 -4.49
N GLY A 811 13.47 -10.82 -4.20
CA GLY A 811 13.40 -12.07 -3.45
C GLY A 811 13.27 -11.93 -1.93
N ASN A 812 13.37 -10.71 -1.38
CA ASN A 812 13.49 -10.46 0.05
C ASN A 812 14.66 -11.24 0.69
N ASP A 813 15.79 -11.28 -0.01
CA ASP A 813 16.92 -12.07 0.43
C ASP A 813 17.61 -11.40 1.63
N PRO A 814 17.98 -12.15 2.68
CA PRO A 814 18.68 -11.57 3.80
C PRO A 814 20.03 -10.97 3.38
N ARG A 815 20.30 -9.80 3.94
CA ARG A 815 21.55 -9.05 3.80
C ARG A 815 22.33 -9.15 5.11
N TYR A 816 23.55 -9.65 5.00
CA TYR A 816 24.50 -9.66 6.11
C TYR A 816 25.06 -8.24 6.32
N THR A 817 25.03 -7.74 7.55
CA THR A 817 25.51 -6.40 7.90
C THR A 817 26.47 -6.54 9.08
N PRO A 818 27.79 -6.59 8.84
CA PRO A 818 28.78 -6.92 9.87
C PRO A 818 28.62 -6.15 11.17
N THR A 819 28.32 -4.85 11.09
CA THR A 819 28.18 -3.98 12.27
C THR A 819 27.00 -4.32 13.16
N SER A 820 25.91 -4.88 12.62
CA SER A 820 24.76 -5.32 13.41
C SER A 820 24.74 -6.83 13.66
N THR A 821 25.39 -7.63 12.81
CA THR A 821 25.41 -9.09 12.92
C THR A 821 26.69 -9.58 13.59
N PHE A 822 27.83 -9.59 12.88
CA PHE A 822 29.10 -10.14 13.34
C PHE A 822 29.66 -9.39 14.55
N GLU A 823 29.71 -8.06 14.48
CA GLU A 823 30.34 -7.23 15.51
C GLU A 823 29.53 -7.20 16.82
N THR A 824 28.27 -7.63 16.80
CA THR A 824 27.44 -7.76 18.00
C THR A 824 27.32 -9.22 18.47
N PHE A 825 27.79 -10.20 17.69
CA PHE A 825 27.57 -11.60 17.99
C PHE A 825 28.51 -12.08 19.11
N PRO A 826 27.99 -12.54 20.25
CA PRO A 826 28.82 -13.06 21.33
C PRO A 826 29.20 -14.52 21.04
N PHE A 827 30.34 -14.74 20.40
CA PHE A 827 30.90 -16.08 20.10
C PHE A 827 31.02 -16.97 21.36
N PRO A 828 31.06 -18.32 21.27
CA PRO A 828 31.17 -19.17 22.47
C PRO A 828 32.32 -18.74 23.40
N TRP A 829 33.47 -18.41 22.79
CA TRP A 829 34.57 -17.70 23.43
C TRP A 829 34.90 -16.44 22.63
N PRO A 830 35.38 -15.36 23.28
CA PRO A 830 35.88 -14.20 22.56
C PRO A 830 36.91 -14.59 21.50
N PRO A 831 36.92 -13.95 20.33
CA PRO A 831 37.91 -14.25 19.30
C PRO A 831 39.34 -14.18 19.85
N ALA A 832 40.15 -15.19 19.51
CA ALA A 832 41.52 -15.39 20.02
C ALA A 832 41.65 -15.77 21.51
N LYS A 833 40.54 -15.98 22.23
CA LYS A 833 40.50 -16.53 23.59
C LYS A 833 39.88 -17.92 23.66
N GLU A 834 39.75 -18.61 22.52
CA GLU A 834 39.28 -19.98 22.48
C GLU A 834 40.26 -20.91 23.24
N PRO A 835 39.76 -21.84 24.07
CA PRO A 835 40.63 -22.75 24.81
C PRO A 835 41.35 -23.71 23.86
N LYS A 836 42.69 -23.61 23.84
CA LYS A 836 43.55 -24.52 23.07
C LYS A 836 43.32 -25.97 23.52
N ASP A 837 43.30 -26.90 22.56
CA ASP A 837 43.11 -28.34 22.78
C ASP A 837 41.78 -28.75 23.43
N SER A 838 40.79 -27.84 23.49
CA SER A 838 39.46 -28.15 24.01
C SER A 838 38.73 -29.15 23.10
N PRO A 839 38.16 -30.24 23.66
CA PRO A 839 37.31 -31.15 22.90
C PRO A 839 36.13 -30.45 22.20
N LEU A 840 35.63 -29.35 22.77
CA LEU A 840 34.52 -28.58 22.20
C LEU A 840 34.96 -27.79 20.95
N VAL A 841 36.14 -27.16 21.00
CA VAL A 841 36.72 -26.44 19.85
C VAL A 841 37.00 -27.43 18.71
N ASN A 842 37.60 -28.58 19.04
CA ASN A 842 37.90 -29.63 18.08
C ASN A 842 36.62 -30.22 17.46
N ALA A 843 35.57 -30.47 18.26
CA ALA A 843 34.31 -31.01 17.76
C ALA A 843 33.64 -30.07 16.74
N ILE A 844 33.66 -28.76 16.98
CA ILE A 844 33.15 -27.75 16.03
C ILE A 844 33.98 -27.75 14.76
N ALA A 845 35.31 -27.69 14.89
CA ALA A 845 36.23 -27.67 13.75
C ALA A 845 36.10 -28.93 12.86
N GLU A 846 35.99 -30.12 13.46
CA GLU A 846 35.80 -31.37 12.72
C GLU A 846 34.44 -31.41 12.01
N ALA A 847 33.37 -30.98 12.67
CA ALA A 847 32.04 -30.93 12.06
C ALA A 847 31.99 -29.93 10.89
N ALA A 848 32.62 -28.76 11.04
CA ALA A 848 32.73 -27.75 9.99
C ALA A 848 33.54 -28.27 8.80
N LYS A 849 34.69 -28.92 9.05
CA LYS A 849 35.52 -29.53 8.03
C LYS A 849 34.76 -30.59 7.25
N GLU A 850 34.07 -31.50 7.94
CA GLU A 850 33.24 -32.53 7.31
C GLU A 850 32.15 -31.91 6.41
N LEU A 851 31.49 -30.86 6.90
CA LEU A 851 30.44 -30.14 6.16
C LEU A 851 30.99 -29.49 4.89
N VAL A 852 32.12 -28.80 4.99
CA VAL A 852 32.82 -28.19 3.84
C VAL A 852 33.24 -29.25 2.83
N GLU A 853 33.91 -30.32 3.26
CA GLU A 853 34.36 -31.40 2.38
C GLU A 853 33.20 -32.09 1.64
N LYS A 854 32.04 -32.25 2.28
CA LYS A 854 30.85 -32.81 1.64
C LYS A 854 30.25 -31.84 0.63
N ARG A 855 30.19 -30.54 0.93
CA ARG A 855 29.74 -29.51 -0.03
C ARG A 855 30.67 -29.43 -1.23
N ASP A 856 31.97 -29.41 -1.01
CA ASP A 856 32.97 -29.31 -2.09
C ASP A 856 32.91 -30.51 -3.03
N ARG A 857 32.73 -31.72 -2.49
CA ARG A 857 32.49 -32.94 -3.28
C ARG A 857 31.19 -32.87 -4.06
N TRP A 858 30.13 -32.31 -3.49
CA TRP A 858 28.86 -32.15 -4.19
C TRP A 858 28.95 -31.09 -5.30
N LEU A 859 29.67 -29.99 -5.07
CA LEU A 859 29.91 -28.94 -6.07
C LEU A 859 30.81 -29.43 -7.19
N ASN A 860 31.74 -30.35 -6.90
CA ASN A 860 32.75 -30.85 -7.84
C ASN A 860 32.75 -32.39 -7.93
N PRO A 861 31.69 -33.03 -8.47
CA PRO A 861 31.69 -34.47 -8.66
C PRO A 861 32.70 -34.86 -9.75
N ALA A 862 33.39 -35.99 -9.54
CA ALA A 862 34.26 -36.56 -10.55
C ALA A 862 33.46 -36.93 -11.82
N GLY A 863 33.96 -36.55 -13.00
CA GLY A 863 33.32 -36.86 -14.28
C GLY A 863 32.10 -36.01 -14.64
N ALA A 864 31.78 -34.95 -13.88
CA ALA A 864 30.66 -34.07 -14.17
C ALA A 864 30.89 -33.25 -15.46
N THR A 865 29.86 -33.12 -16.31
CA THR A 865 29.92 -32.26 -17.49
C THR A 865 29.84 -30.78 -17.10
N GLU A 866 30.23 -29.88 -18.01
CA GLU A 866 30.08 -28.44 -17.78
C GLU A 866 28.61 -28.03 -17.54
N ALA A 867 27.67 -28.72 -18.19
CA ALA A 867 26.24 -28.49 -17.99
C ALA A 867 25.77 -28.92 -16.59
N ASP A 868 26.31 -30.01 -16.04
CA ASP A 868 26.02 -30.46 -14.67
C ASP A 868 26.58 -29.50 -13.63
N LEU A 869 27.81 -29.03 -13.86
CA LEU A 869 28.49 -28.08 -12.96
C LEU A 869 27.77 -26.74 -12.90
N LYS A 870 27.15 -26.27 -13.99
CA LYS A 870 26.33 -25.03 -14.00
C LYS A 870 25.10 -25.12 -13.10
N LYS A 871 24.56 -26.32 -12.85
CA LYS A 871 23.41 -26.54 -11.96
C LYS A 871 23.82 -26.75 -10.50
N ARG A 872 25.08 -27.07 -10.23
CA ARG A 872 25.61 -27.36 -8.88
C ARG A 872 26.09 -26.08 -8.21
N THR A 873 25.13 -25.34 -7.66
CA THR A 873 25.38 -24.15 -6.82
C THR A 873 25.03 -24.45 -5.37
N LEU A 874 25.66 -23.76 -4.42
CA LEU A 874 25.31 -23.84 -3.00
C LEU A 874 23.85 -23.45 -2.79
N THR A 875 23.33 -22.45 -3.51
CA THR A 875 21.92 -22.09 -3.45
C THR A 875 21.02 -23.28 -3.81
N ASN A 876 21.34 -24.01 -4.88
CA ASN A 876 20.56 -25.19 -5.28
C ASN A 876 20.70 -26.34 -4.27
N LEU A 877 21.91 -26.60 -3.78
CA LEU A 877 22.13 -27.60 -2.74
C LEU A 877 21.29 -27.33 -1.48
N TYR A 878 21.18 -26.06 -1.07
CA TYR A 878 20.39 -25.68 0.09
C TYR A 878 18.88 -25.58 -0.18
N ASN A 879 18.48 -25.35 -1.42
CA ASN A 879 17.08 -25.51 -1.83
C ASN A 879 16.66 -26.99 -1.76
N GLU A 880 17.50 -27.90 -2.25
CA GLU A 880 17.23 -29.35 -2.22
C GLU A 880 17.35 -29.94 -0.82
N ARG A 881 18.27 -29.40 -0.01
CA ARG A 881 18.58 -29.80 1.38
C ARG A 881 18.58 -31.33 1.58
N PRO A 882 19.49 -32.07 0.89
CA PRO A 882 19.55 -33.52 1.01
C PRO A 882 19.85 -33.96 2.45
N THR A 883 19.41 -35.16 2.83
CA THR A 883 19.53 -35.69 4.20
C THR A 883 20.94 -35.58 4.78
N TRP A 884 21.97 -35.82 3.98
CA TRP A 884 23.36 -35.70 4.45
C TRP A 884 23.74 -34.28 4.87
N LEU A 885 23.18 -33.26 4.22
CA LEU A 885 23.45 -31.85 4.50
C LEU A 885 22.76 -31.45 5.80
N ASP A 886 21.51 -31.90 5.99
CA ASP A 886 20.76 -31.66 7.21
C ASP A 886 21.42 -32.33 8.43
N LEU A 887 21.88 -33.57 8.28
CA LEU A 887 22.61 -34.29 9.34
C LEU A 887 23.96 -33.64 9.67
N ALA A 888 24.68 -33.13 8.67
CA ALA A 888 25.95 -32.43 8.88
C ALA A 888 25.75 -31.11 9.65
N HIS A 889 24.71 -30.33 9.30
CA HIS A 889 24.31 -29.14 10.06
C HIS A 889 23.87 -29.47 11.48
N LYS A 890 23.03 -30.48 11.69
CA LYS A 890 22.63 -30.92 13.04
C LYS A 890 23.83 -31.33 13.90
N LYS A 891 24.82 -32.02 13.33
CA LYS A 891 26.07 -32.38 14.02
C LYS A 891 26.86 -31.13 14.42
N LEU A 892 26.99 -30.16 13.51
CA LEU A 892 27.65 -28.89 13.77
C LEU A 892 26.92 -28.09 14.86
N ASP A 893 25.61 -27.93 14.74
CA ASP A 893 24.78 -27.20 15.69
C ASP A 893 24.92 -27.78 17.09
N LYS A 894 24.82 -29.11 17.24
CA LYS A 894 25.00 -29.77 18.53
C LYS A 894 26.36 -29.47 19.18
N ALA A 895 27.43 -29.43 18.38
CA ALA A 895 28.76 -29.09 18.89
C ALA A 895 28.83 -27.61 19.34
N VAL A 896 28.18 -26.70 18.63
CA VAL A 896 28.15 -25.27 18.98
C VAL A 896 27.25 -25.02 20.20
N PHE A 897 26.08 -25.66 20.31
CA PHE A 897 25.25 -25.62 21.52
C PHE A 897 26.03 -26.10 22.75
N ALA A 898 26.78 -27.20 22.63
CA ALA A 898 27.62 -27.70 23.70
C ALA A 898 28.72 -26.69 24.11
N ALA A 899 29.27 -25.92 23.17
CA ALA A 899 30.24 -24.86 23.47
C ALA A 899 29.64 -23.67 24.25
N TYR A 900 28.35 -23.38 24.08
CA TYR A 900 27.62 -22.43 24.93
C TYR A 900 27.11 -23.06 26.25
N GLY A 901 27.24 -24.38 26.41
CA GLY A 901 26.66 -25.12 27.55
C GLY A 901 25.14 -25.24 27.47
N TRP A 902 24.56 -25.18 26.28
CA TRP A 902 23.11 -25.17 26.04
C TRP A 902 22.62 -26.50 25.46
N PRO A 903 21.35 -26.88 25.72
CA PRO A 903 20.72 -28.00 25.03
C PRO A 903 20.45 -27.63 23.56
N ASP A 904 20.55 -28.61 22.65
CA ASP A 904 20.27 -28.43 21.21
C ASP A 904 18.78 -28.40 20.86
N THR A 905 17.91 -28.45 21.88
CA THR A 905 16.44 -28.43 21.76
C THR A 905 15.83 -27.03 21.95
N LEU A 906 16.63 -25.99 22.19
CA LEU A 906 16.11 -24.64 22.42
C LEU A 906 15.37 -24.10 21.19
N THR A 907 14.23 -23.45 21.46
CA THR A 907 13.51 -22.64 20.47
C THR A 907 14.31 -21.39 20.10
N ASP A 908 13.92 -20.72 19.01
CA ASP A 908 14.65 -19.57 18.51
C ASP A 908 14.68 -18.40 19.53
N ASP A 909 13.58 -18.15 20.25
CA ASP A 909 13.55 -17.08 21.26
C ASP A 909 14.33 -17.43 22.53
N GLU A 910 14.36 -18.72 22.90
CA GLU A 910 15.21 -19.22 24.00
C GLU A 910 16.71 -19.16 23.68
N ILE A 911 17.09 -18.99 22.40
CA ILE A 911 18.48 -18.74 21.98
C ILE A 911 18.79 -17.25 22.03
N LEU A 912 17.91 -16.40 21.50
CA LEU A 912 18.17 -14.96 21.34
C LEU A 912 18.30 -14.22 22.68
N GLY A 913 17.53 -14.62 23.70
CA GLY A 913 17.54 -13.98 25.02
C GLY A 913 18.89 -14.10 25.71
N PRO A 914 19.38 -15.34 25.95
CA PRO A 914 20.71 -15.58 26.51
C PRO A 914 21.84 -14.99 25.67
N LEU A 915 21.74 -14.99 24.34
CA LEU A 915 22.72 -14.29 23.49
C LEU A 915 22.76 -12.79 23.77
N LEU A 916 21.61 -12.12 23.88
CA LEU A 916 21.58 -10.70 24.17
C LEU A 916 22.16 -10.37 25.56
N VAL A 917 21.88 -11.20 26.57
CA VAL A 917 22.49 -11.07 27.90
C VAL A 917 24.02 -11.20 27.81
N LEU A 918 24.51 -12.25 27.14
CA LEU A 918 25.94 -12.46 26.95
C LEU A 918 26.61 -11.32 26.17
N ASN A 919 25.91 -10.74 25.19
CA ASN A 919 26.37 -9.55 24.47
C ASN A 919 26.55 -8.36 25.44
N HIS A 920 25.57 -8.08 26.31
CA HIS A 920 25.68 -7.00 27.27
C HIS A 920 26.81 -7.21 28.28
N ASP A 921 26.97 -8.43 28.80
CA ASP A 921 28.03 -8.78 29.73
C ASP A 921 29.42 -8.54 29.11
N ARG A 922 29.61 -8.92 27.84
CA ARG A 922 30.87 -8.73 27.10
C ARG A 922 31.12 -7.31 26.61
N ALA A 923 30.08 -6.50 26.48
CA ALA A 923 30.23 -5.09 26.15
C ALA A 923 30.61 -4.26 27.38
N ALA A 924 30.26 -4.73 28.59
CA ALA A 924 30.53 -4.04 29.85
C ALA A 924 31.91 -4.36 30.45
N GLY A 925 32.44 -5.56 30.18
CA GLY A 925 33.79 -5.99 30.59
C GLY A 925 34.86 -5.71 29.54
#